data_AF-Q0WQF4-F1
#
_entry.id   AF-Q0WQF4-F1
#
_cell.length_a   1.000
_cell.length_b   1.000
_cell.length_c   1.000
_cell.angle_alpha   90.00
_cell.angle_beta   90.00
_cell.angle_gamma   90.00
#
_symmetry.space_group_name_H-M   'P 1'
#
loop_
_entity.id
_entity.type
_entity.pdbx_description
1 polymer ?
#
loop_
_entity_poly.entity_id
_entity_poly.type
_entity_poly.pdbx_seq_one_letter_code
_entity_poly.pdbx_strand_id
1 'polypeptide(L)'
;MDKSSALEYINQMFPTEASLTGVEPLMQKIQGEIRRVDASILSAVRQQSNSGTKAKEDLADATRAVEELSHKIQEIKSKAEQSEAMVQEICRDIKKLDFAKKNITTTITALHRLTMLVSAVEQLQVMASKRQYKEAAAQLEAVNQLCNHFEAYRDVPKITELREKLNNIKQILKSHVFSDFSSLGTGKETEETNLLQKLSDSCLVVDALEPSVREELVNNFCSRELTSYEQIFEGAELAKLDKTERRYAWIKRRIRTNEEIWKIFPASWHVPYRLCIQFCKQTRKQVESILVNMKEKPVVAILLLALQSTVEFEKELEKKFGGGVPTKDIEDDIEEIGTWEDNSQNISKIRKKYEKKFAASQETEENGFQQEKTGNKDLSVTGAGFNFRGMISSCFEPHLTPYIELEEKTLMDDLEKIVQEESWDVEDGSQNNVLSSSTQLFSNIKKSLKRCNTLSKNQTLFNLFKVFQRVLKAYATKLFFKLPKGGTGIVAAATGMDGQIKVSERDERVICYIVNSAEYCHKTSGELAENVSEIIDPHYADGVDMSEVQDEFSAVITKALVTLVLGLETKFDTEMAVMTRVPWSTLESVGDQSGYVNGINTVLSGSIPVLGKLLTPVYFQFFLDKLASSLGPRFYANIFRCKQLSETGAQQMLLDTQAVKSILLEIPSLARQTSTAASYSKFVSREMSRAEALLKVILSPIDSVADTYRALFPEGTPMEFQRILELKGLKKADQQSILDDFNKHGPGFTQQSVAAAMPQPMPTPPAPPLAITNPATAAGFIANSEDVLTRAAALGRGAASTGFKKFIALTEAAKDRKDGPLRRLFNA
;
A
#
# COMPACT_ATOMS: atom_id res chain seq x y z
N MET A 1 10.17 24.54 104.41
CA MET A 1 11.46 24.10 104.96
C MET A 1 11.35 22.62 105.19
N ASP A 2 11.73 21.81 104.20
CA ASP A 2 11.81 20.37 104.40
C ASP A 2 12.87 20.06 105.44
N LYS A 3 12.50 19.25 106.45
CA LYS A 3 13.48 18.73 107.41
C LYS A 3 14.60 17.94 106.71
N SER A 4 14.33 17.45 105.49
CA SER A 4 15.33 16.87 104.57
C SER A 4 16.55 17.77 104.39
N SER A 5 16.37 19.06 104.04
CA SER A 5 17.53 19.91 103.74
C SER A 5 18.33 20.29 104.98
N ALA A 6 17.70 20.38 106.15
CA ALA A 6 18.39 20.59 107.41
C ALA A 6 19.22 19.35 107.80
N LEU A 7 18.66 18.15 107.63
CA LEU A 7 19.39 16.88 107.86
C LEU A 7 20.51 16.66 106.84
N GLU A 8 20.29 16.92 105.55
CA GLU A 8 21.35 16.87 104.53
C GLU A 8 22.45 17.88 104.84
N TYR A 9 22.12 19.12 105.20
CA TYR A 9 23.12 20.14 105.54
C TYR A 9 23.94 19.75 106.77
N ILE A 10 23.30 19.21 107.81
CA ILE A 10 23.99 18.69 109.00
C ILE A 10 24.89 17.51 108.63
N ASN A 11 24.39 16.53 107.88
CA ASN A 11 25.16 15.34 107.47
C ASN A 11 26.30 15.68 106.50
N GLN A 12 26.16 16.70 105.66
CA GLN A 12 27.18 17.17 104.73
C GLN A 12 28.29 17.97 105.44
N MET A 13 27.96 18.69 106.51
CA MET A 13 28.91 19.43 107.34
C MET A 13 29.59 18.54 108.40
N PHE A 14 28.94 17.45 108.83
CA PHE A 14 29.47 16.50 109.82
C PHE A 14 29.41 15.03 109.32
N PRO A 15 30.12 14.68 108.21
CA PRO A 15 29.99 13.37 107.57
C PRO A 15 30.65 12.20 108.33
N THR A 16 31.50 12.49 109.33
CA THR A 16 32.16 11.48 110.17
C THR A 16 32.20 11.94 111.63
N GLU A 17 32.28 11.00 112.58
CA GLU A 17 32.25 11.28 114.02
C GLU A 17 33.35 12.27 114.47
N ALA A 18 34.53 12.23 113.85
CA ALA A 18 35.62 13.18 114.09
C ALA A 18 35.28 14.65 113.72
N SER A 19 34.29 14.86 112.84
CA SER A 19 33.87 16.18 112.34
C SER A 19 33.12 17.01 113.39
N LEU A 20 32.55 16.37 114.43
CA LEU A 20 31.71 17.02 115.44
C LEU A 20 32.42 18.09 116.27
N THR A 21 33.76 18.15 116.22
CA THR A 21 34.54 19.25 116.80
C THR A 21 34.28 20.62 116.13
N GLY A 22 33.74 20.64 114.90
CA GLY A 22 33.46 21.86 114.14
C GLY A 22 32.12 22.57 114.42
N VAL A 23 31.32 22.10 115.38
CA VAL A 23 29.97 22.64 115.64
C VAL A 23 30.01 24.08 116.16
N GLU A 24 30.85 24.39 117.16
CA GLU A 24 30.85 25.69 117.83
C GLU A 24 31.23 26.87 116.89
N PRO A 25 32.27 26.77 116.04
CA PRO A 25 32.58 27.82 115.06
C PRO A 25 31.48 28.01 114.01
N LEU A 26 30.79 26.93 113.61
CA LEU A 26 29.68 27.00 112.68
C LEU A 26 28.48 27.74 113.30
N MET A 27 28.17 27.48 114.57
CA MET A 27 27.09 28.17 115.29
C MET A 27 27.36 29.67 115.41
N GLN A 28 28.60 30.08 115.71
CA GLN A 28 28.97 31.51 115.72
C GLN A 28 28.84 32.17 114.34
N LYS A 29 29.23 31.47 113.26
CA LYS A 29 29.04 31.96 111.88
C LYS A 29 27.56 32.16 111.55
N ILE A 30 26.69 31.21 111.92
CA ILE A 30 25.24 31.30 111.73
C ILE A 30 24.65 32.48 112.51
N GLN A 31 25.06 32.69 113.78
CA GLN A 31 24.62 33.86 114.55
C GLN A 31 25.06 35.20 113.92
N GLY A 32 26.25 35.25 113.30
CA GLY A 32 26.72 36.41 112.55
C GLY A 32 25.88 36.70 111.30
N GLU A 33 25.52 35.65 110.55
CA GLU A 33 24.62 35.75 109.40
C GLU A 33 23.23 36.25 109.79
N ILE A 34 22.64 35.73 110.88
CA ILE A 34 21.32 36.16 111.39
C ILE A 34 21.29 37.67 111.63
N ARG A 35 22.27 38.24 112.37
CA ARG A 35 22.31 39.69 112.63
C ARG A 35 22.46 40.52 111.35
N ARG A 36 23.19 40.02 110.35
CA ARG A 36 23.34 40.66 109.04
C ARG A 36 22.02 40.66 108.25
N VAL A 37 21.27 39.57 108.35
CA VAL A 37 19.93 39.44 107.77
C VAL A 37 18.95 40.39 108.45
N ASP A 38 18.93 40.47 109.78
CA ASP A 38 18.04 41.39 110.52
C ASP A 38 18.27 42.86 110.16
N ALA A 39 19.53 43.29 110.06
CA ALA A 39 19.86 44.64 109.61
C ALA A 39 19.39 44.93 108.18
N SER A 40 19.49 43.93 107.28
CA SER A 40 18.98 44.01 105.91
C SER A 40 17.44 44.13 105.87
N ILE A 41 16.73 43.35 106.70
CA ILE A 41 15.27 43.40 106.83
C ILE A 41 14.81 44.79 107.29
N LEU A 42 15.47 45.37 108.30
CA LEU A 42 15.14 46.70 108.81
C LEU A 42 15.30 47.81 107.76
N SER A 43 16.31 47.69 106.90
CA SER A 43 16.50 48.59 105.74
C SER A 43 15.38 48.40 104.70
N ALA A 44 15.07 47.15 104.36
CA ALA A 44 14.04 46.82 103.38
C ALA A 44 12.64 47.32 103.79
N VAL A 45 12.26 47.14 105.06
CA VAL A 45 10.96 47.61 105.60
C VAL A 45 10.81 49.13 105.49
N ARG A 46 11.86 49.90 105.80
CA ARG A 46 11.83 51.37 105.66
C ARG A 46 11.67 51.81 104.20
N GLN A 47 12.38 51.16 103.27
CA GLN A 47 12.24 51.43 101.85
C GLN A 47 10.83 51.09 101.35
N GLN A 48 10.28 49.94 101.76
CA GLN A 48 8.96 49.47 101.37
C GLN A 48 7.83 50.37 101.89
N SER A 49 7.96 50.98 103.08
CA SER A 49 6.99 51.94 103.60
C SER A 49 6.89 53.19 102.74
N ASN A 50 8.01 53.74 102.28
CA ASN A 50 8.04 54.92 101.40
C ASN A 50 7.59 54.59 99.97
N SER A 51 7.86 53.39 99.47
CA SER A 51 7.32 52.93 98.19
C SER A 51 5.81 52.68 98.24
N GLY A 52 5.26 52.25 99.39
CA GLY A 52 3.86 51.90 99.53
C GLY A 52 2.87 53.06 99.48
N THR A 53 3.26 54.26 99.96
CA THR A 53 2.44 55.48 99.82
C THR A 53 2.42 55.95 98.38
N LYS A 54 3.60 56.05 97.74
CA LYS A 54 3.70 56.46 96.33
C LYS A 54 2.95 55.50 95.39
N ALA A 55 3.06 54.19 95.62
CA ALA A 55 2.32 53.19 94.86
C ALA A 55 0.79 53.32 94.98
N LYS A 56 0.26 53.89 96.07
CA LYS A 56 -1.19 54.19 96.19
C LYS A 56 -1.61 55.41 95.38
N GLU A 57 -0.78 56.46 95.35
CA GLU A 57 -1.03 57.65 94.53
C GLU A 57 -0.95 57.30 93.04
N ASP A 58 0.12 56.61 92.62
CA ASP A 58 0.30 56.11 91.25
C ASP A 58 -0.87 55.21 90.82
N LEU A 59 -1.41 54.36 91.71
CA LEU A 59 -2.57 53.51 91.43
C LEU A 59 -3.88 54.31 91.31
N ALA A 60 -4.09 55.34 92.14
CA ALA A 60 -5.28 56.19 92.07
C ALA A 60 -5.31 57.00 90.77
N ASP A 61 -4.17 57.54 90.35
CA ASP A 61 -4.04 58.28 89.09
C ASP A 61 -4.16 57.34 87.87
N ALA A 62 -3.58 56.15 87.93
CA ALA A 62 -3.79 55.12 86.90
C ALA A 62 -5.27 54.70 86.79
N THR A 63 -5.99 54.58 87.91
CA THR A 63 -7.43 54.23 87.91
C THR A 63 -8.24 55.34 87.23
N ARG A 64 -7.99 56.61 87.58
CA ARG A 64 -8.65 57.76 86.93
C ARG A 64 -8.34 57.84 85.44
N ALA A 65 -7.10 57.57 85.05
CA ALA A 65 -6.70 57.51 83.64
C ALA A 65 -7.38 56.36 82.87
N VAL A 66 -7.63 55.21 83.53
CA VAL A 66 -8.40 54.09 82.94
C VAL A 66 -9.89 54.43 82.80
N GLU A 67 -10.49 55.12 83.77
CA GLU A 67 -11.88 55.62 83.67
C GLU A 67 -12.02 56.62 82.51
N GLU A 68 -11.12 57.61 82.41
CA GLU A 68 -11.08 58.53 81.27
C GLU A 68 -10.86 57.82 79.93
N LEU A 69 -9.97 56.83 79.90
CA LEU A 69 -9.69 56.05 78.69
C LEU A 69 -10.90 55.21 78.29
N SER A 70 -11.60 54.60 79.24
CA SER A 70 -12.85 53.86 79.00
C SER A 70 -13.91 54.80 78.42
N HIS A 71 -14.05 56.01 78.98
CA HIS A 71 -14.99 57.01 78.49
C HIS A 71 -14.64 57.49 77.07
N LYS A 72 -13.35 57.71 76.78
CA LYS A 72 -12.84 58.05 75.43
C LYS A 72 -13.02 56.90 74.44
N ILE A 73 -12.80 55.64 74.83
CA ILE A 73 -13.04 54.47 73.98
C ILE A 73 -14.53 54.34 73.64
N GLN A 74 -15.42 54.53 74.61
CA GLN A 74 -16.87 54.50 74.38
C GLN A 74 -17.32 55.64 73.46
N GLU A 75 -16.74 56.84 73.61
CA GLU A 75 -16.99 57.98 72.70
C GLU A 75 -16.47 57.71 71.28
N ILE A 76 -15.25 57.19 71.14
CA ILE A 76 -14.66 56.79 69.85
C ILE A 76 -15.51 55.70 69.19
N LYS A 77 -15.97 54.70 69.94
CA LYS A 77 -16.86 53.65 69.42
C LYS A 77 -18.16 54.24 68.91
N SER A 78 -18.82 55.11 69.69
CA SER A 78 -20.05 55.78 69.26
C SER A 78 -19.83 56.65 68.02
N LYS A 79 -18.71 57.37 67.93
CA LYS A 79 -18.33 58.17 66.75
C LYS A 79 -17.98 57.29 65.54
N ALA A 80 -17.39 56.12 65.75
CA ALA A 80 -17.09 55.16 64.69
C ALA A 80 -18.38 54.52 64.15
N GLU A 81 -19.32 54.12 65.01
CA GLU A 81 -20.65 53.60 64.59
C GLU A 81 -21.45 54.66 63.83
N GLN A 82 -21.44 55.93 64.28
CA GLN A 82 -22.02 57.05 63.53
C GLN A 82 -21.31 57.29 62.19
N SER A 83 -19.98 57.17 62.15
CA SER A 83 -19.20 57.33 60.92
C SER A 83 -19.45 56.17 59.94
N GLU A 84 -19.61 54.94 60.41
CA GLU A 84 -19.97 53.79 59.58
C GLU A 84 -21.37 53.96 58.99
N ALA A 85 -22.37 54.31 59.82
CA ALA A 85 -23.72 54.58 59.34
C ALA A 85 -23.74 55.70 58.28
N MET A 86 -22.99 56.78 58.51
CA MET A 86 -22.81 57.88 57.56
C MET A 86 -22.12 57.42 56.27
N VAL A 87 -21.06 56.61 56.34
CA VAL A 87 -20.37 56.07 55.16
C VAL A 87 -21.25 55.07 54.39
N GLN A 88 -22.01 54.21 55.07
CA GLN A 88 -22.98 53.33 54.42
C GLN A 88 -24.08 54.13 53.71
N GLU A 89 -24.58 55.21 54.31
CA GLU A 89 -25.54 56.12 53.69
C GLU A 89 -24.95 56.84 52.47
N ILE A 90 -23.76 57.45 52.61
CA ILE A 90 -23.02 58.08 51.51
C ILE A 90 -22.76 57.08 50.37
N CYS A 91 -22.26 55.87 50.67
CA CYS A 91 -22.00 54.85 49.66
C CYS A 91 -23.27 54.29 49.01
N ARG A 92 -24.38 54.18 49.75
CA ARG A 92 -25.69 53.80 49.20
C ARG A 92 -26.18 54.84 48.20
N ASP A 93 -26.05 56.12 48.54
CA ASP A 93 -26.56 57.20 47.71
C ASP A 93 -25.61 57.55 46.56
N ILE A 94 -24.28 57.38 46.72
CA ILE A 94 -23.31 57.35 45.60
C ILE A 94 -23.64 56.20 44.64
N LYS A 95 -23.92 54.98 45.12
CA LYS A 95 -24.34 53.88 44.23
C LYS A 95 -25.62 54.23 43.46
N LYS A 96 -26.63 54.82 44.11
CA LYS A 96 -27.84 55.30 43.42
C LYS A 96 -27.52 56.39 42.39
N LEU A 97 -26.65 57.34 42.71
CA LEU A 97 -26.19 58.39 41.80
C LEU A 97 -25.40 57.82 40.62
N ASP A 98 -24.56 56.80 40.82
CA ASP A 98 -23.84 56.11 39.76
C ASP A 98 -24.78 55.28 38.88
N PHE A 99 -25.78 54.60 39.45
CA PHE A 99 -26.84 53.96 38.66
C PHE A 99 -27.65 54.98 37.86
N ALA A 100 -28.03 56.10 38.46
CA ALA A 100 -28.73 57.19 37.78
C ALA A 100 -27.86 57.78 36.65
N LYS A 101 -26.59 58.11 36.94
CA LYS A 101 -25.62 58.61 35.96
C LYS A 101 -25.40 57.62 34.83
N LYS A 102 -25.18 56.34 35.13
CA LYS A 102 -25.01 55.28 34.12
C LYS A 102 -26.24 55.15 33.26
N ASN A 103 -27.43 55.05 33.85
CA ASN A 103 -28.69 54.96 33.11
C ASN A 103 -28.91 56.19 32.23
N ILE A 104 -28.73 57.40 32.76
CA ILE A 104 -28.83 58.66 32.02
C ILE A 104 -27.81 58.70 30.87
N THR A 105 -26.54 58.34 31.11
CA THR A 105 -25.51 58.29 30.06
C THR A 105 -25.84 57.25 28.98
N THR A 106 -26.32 56.07 29.36
CA THR A 106 -26.76 55.03 28.41
C THR A 106 -27.97 55.51 27.60
N THR A 107 -28.97 56.13 28.23
CA THR A 107 -30.15 56.69 27.56
C THR A 107 -29.77 57.83 26.63
N ILE A 108 -28.92 58.78 27.05
CA ILE A 108 -28.43 59.88 26.19
C ILE A 108 -27.66 59.30 24.99
N THR A 109 -26.79 58.32 25.21
CA THR A 109 -26.00 57.68 24.15
C THR A 109 -26.90 56.92 23.16
N ALA A 110 -27.91 56.19 23.65
CA ALA A 110 -28.89 55.49 22.83
C ALA A 110 -29.76 56.45 22.03
N LEU A 111 -30.26 57.54 22.64
CA LEU A 111 -31.03 58.57 21.96
C LEU A 111 -30.20 59.29 20.89
N HIS A 112 -28.96 59.67 21.20
CA HIS A 112 -28.06 60.30 20.24
C HIS A 112 -27.77 59.38 19.04
N ARG A 113 -27.49 58.10 19.30
CA ARG A 113 -27.30 57.08 18.24
C ARG A 113 -28.58 56.82 17.44
N LEU A 114 -29.76 56.94 18.05
CA LEU A 114 -31.04 56.81 17.36
C LEU A 114 -31.27 58.01 16.42
N THR A 115 -30.97 59.23 16.87
CA THR A 115 -30.99 60.43 16.01
C THR A 115 -29.99 60.31 14.85
N MET A 116 -28.77 59.82 15.11
CA MET A 116 -27.80 59.51 14.05
C MET A 116 -28.34 58.47 13.07
N LEU A 117 -28.97 57.39 13.55
CA LEU A 117 -29.55 56.34 12.69
C LEU A 117 -30.70 56.88 11.82
N VAL A 118 -31.59 57.70 12.37
CA VAL A 118 -32.68 58.35 11.60
C VAL A 118 -32.09 59.21 10.47
N SER A 119 -31.18 60.13 10.81
CA SER A 119 -30.53 60.99 9.82
C SER A 119 -29.72 60.18 8.79
N ALA A 120 -29.10 59.07 9.19
CA ALA A 120 -28.29 58.24 8.31
C ALA A 120 -29.15 57.45 7.32
N VAL A 121 -30.31 56.93 7.75
CA VAL A 121 -31.31 56.27 6.89
C VAL A 121 -31.93 57.26 5.90
N GLU A 122 -32.25 58.49 6.33
CA GLU A 122 -32.77 59.54 5.44
C GLU A 122 -31.74 59.93 4.35
N GLN A 123 -30.47 60.13 4.73
CA GLN A 123 -29.38 60.38 3.79
C GLN A 123 -29.18 59.21 2.82
N LEU A 124 -29.19 57.96 3.32
CA LEU A 124 -29.09 56.76 2.50
C LEU A 124 -30.23 56.66 1.49
N GLN A 125 -31.47 57.03 1.88
CA GLN A 125 -32.61 57.05 0.97
C GLN A 125 -32.42 58.06 -0.18
N VAL A 126 -31.90 59.25 0.12
CA VAL A 126 -31.57 60.27 -0.89
C VAL A 126 -30.46 59.76 -1.83
N MET A 127 -29.36 59.23 -1.30
CA MET A 127 -28.25 58.67 -2.09
C MET A 127 -28.71 57.51 -2.99
N ALA A 128 -29.56 56.63 -2.47
CA ALA A 128 -30.15 55.51 -3.22
C ALA A 128 -31.07 55.99 -4.36
N SER A 129 -31.89 57.02 -4.13
CA SER A 129 -32.73 57.61 -5.19
C SER A 129 -31.92 58.29 -6.30
N LYS A 130 -30.79 58.90 -5.94
CA LYS A 130 -29.86 59.57 -6.88
C LYS A 130 -28.87 58.61 -7.54
N ARG A 131 -28.86 57.33 -7.16
CA ARG A 131 -27.91 56.30 -7.60
C ARG A 131 -26.44 56.66 -7.37
N GLN A 132 -26.13 57.36 -6.27
CA GLN A 132 -24.77 57.67 -5.83
C GLN A 132 -24.16 56.45 -5.12
N TYR A 133 -23.82 55.41 -5.88
CA TYR A 133 -23.51 54.09 -5.31
C TYR A 133 -22.34 54.10 -4.30
N LYS A 134 -21.24 54.80 -4.59
CA LYS A 134 -20.08 54.87 -3.68
C LYS A 134 -20.41 55.49 -2.31
N GLU A 135 -21.19 56.57 -2.30
CA GLU A 135 -21.67 57.21 -1.07
C GLU A 135 -22.70 56.33 -0.36
N ALA A 136 -23.63 55.73 -1.12
CA ALA A 136 -24.64 54.82 -0.60
C ALA A 136 -24.04 53.56 0.05
N ALA A 137 -22.93 53.03 -0.47
CA ALA A 137 -22.23 51.88 0.10
C ALA A 137 -21.65 52.20 1.48
N ALA A 138 -20.86 53.28 1.58
CA ALA A 138 -20.28 53.71 2.86
C ALA A 138 -21.37 54.07 3.90
N GLN A 139 -22.44 54.71 3.45
CA GLN A 139 -23.58 55.03 4.31
C GLN A 139 -24.37 53.78 4.73
N LEU A 140 -24.50 52.78 3.86
CA LEU A 140 -25.16 51.51 4.16
C LEU A 140 -24.37 50.70 5.20
N GLU A 141 -23.04 50.67 5.12
CA GLU A 141 -22.18 50.09 6.15
C GLU A 141 -22.37 50.80 7.50
N ALA A 142 -22.32 52.13 7.53
CA ALA A 142 -22.51 52.92 8.74
C ALA A 142 -23.91 52.68 9.36
N VAL A 143 -24.96 52.61 8.54
CA VAL A 143 -26.33 52.30 8.98
C VAL A 143 -26.44 50.85 9.50
N ASN A 144 -25.84 49.86 8.83
CA ASN A 144 -25.79 48.48 9.32
C ASN A 144 -25.09 48.39 10.69
N GLN A 145 -23.95 49.07 10.88
CA GLN A 145 -23.24 49.13 12.17
C GLN A 145 -24.09 49.78 13.28
N LEU A 146 -24.80 50.87 12.97
CA LEU A 146 -25.74 51.50 13.91
C LEU A 146 -26.91 50.58 14.26
N CYS A 147 -27.52 49.91 13.27
CA CYS A 147 -28.59 48.93 13.47
C CYS A 147 -28.17 47.76 14.38
N ASN A 148 -26.92 47.28 14.24
CA ASN A 148 -26.36 46.22 15.09
C ASN A 148 -26.30 46.63 16.57
N HIS A 149 -26.05 47.89 16.88
CA HIS A 149 -26.13 48.38 18.27
C HIS A 149 -27.55 48.34 18.83
N PHE A 150 -28.57 48.42 17.97
CA PHE A 150 -29.99 48.37 18.34
C PHE A 150 -30.61 46.96 18.31
N GLU A 151 -29.83 45.89 18.14
CA GLU A 151 -30.28 44.49 18.24
C GLU A 151 -31.07 44.21 19.54
N ALA A 152 -30.58 44.72 20.67
CA ALA A 152 -31.22 44.57 21.98
C ALA A 152 -32.56 45.33 22.13
N TYR A 153 -32.89 46.20 21.18
CA TYR A 153 -34.09 47.05 21.18
C TYR A 153 -35.01 46.78 19.97
N ARG A 154 -34.86 45.61 19.32
CA ARG A 154 -35.58 45.21 18.10
C ARG A 154 -37.12 45.32 18.19
N ASP A 155 -37.67 45.14 19.40
CA ASP A 155 -39.11 45.12 19.66
C ASP A 155 -39.72 46.52 19.82
N VAL A 156 -38.90 47.59 19.77
CA VAL A 156 -39.37 48.98 19.82
C VAL A 156 -39.93 49.39 18.45
N PRO A 157 -41.21 49.78 18.32
CA PRO A 157 -41.86 49.99 17.02
C PRO A 157 -41.13 50.98 16.09
N LYS A 158 -40.49 52.02 16.64
CA LYS A 158 -39.74 52.99 15.84
C LYS A 158 -38.43 52.43 15.26
N ILE A 159 -37.82 51.46 15.94
CA ILE A 159 -36.63 50.75 15.46
C ILE A 159 -37.05 49.72 14.40
N THR A 160 -38.22 49.07 14.58
CA THR A 160 -38.85 48.23 13.55
C THR A 160 -39.12 49.03 12.27
N GLU A 161 -39.77 50.20 12.36
CA GLU A 161 -40.02 51.12 11.23
C GLU A 161 -38.72 51.51 10.50
N LEU A 162 -37.64 51.79 11.24
CA LEU A 162 -36.33 52.12 10.65
C LEU A 162 -35.69 50.91 9.95
N ARG A 163 -35.82 49.70 10.51
CA ARG A 163 -35.35 48.45 9.88
C ARG A 163 -36.15 48.12 8.61
N GLU A 164 -37.46 48.34 8.61
CA GLU A 164 -38.32 48.20 7.43
C GLU A 164 -37.95 49.22 6.35
N LYS A 165 -37.75 50.49 6.70
CA LYS A 165 -37.23 51.53 5.78
C LYS A 165 -35.87 51.16 5.21
N LEU A 166 -34.94 50.68 6.04
CA LEU A 166 -33.63 50.20 5.59
C LEU A 166 -33.78 49.02 4.61
N ASN A 167 -34.63 48.03 4.90
CA ASN A 167 -34.87 46.90 4.02
C ASN A 167 -35.48 47.33 2.68
N ASN A 168 -36.43 48.28 2.68
CA ASN A 168 -36.98 48.86 1.47
C ASN A 168 -35.89 49.57 0.64
N ILE A 169 -35.00 50.33 1.28
CA ILE A 169 -33.86 50.97 0.59
C ILE A 169 -32.88 49.93 0.05
N LYS A 170 -32.60 48.84 0.79
CA LYS A 170 -31.79 47.71 0.31
C LYS A 170 -32.40 47.07 -0.95
N GLN A 171 -33.72 46.88 -1.00
CA GLN A 171 -34.40 46.37 -2.20
C GLN A 171 -34.38 47.36 -3.38
N ILE A 172 -34.52 48.66 -3.13
CA ILE A 172 -34.39 49.71 -4.16
C ILE A 172 -32.96 49.73 -4.72
N LEU A 173 -31.93 49.68 -3.85
CA LEU A 173 -30.54 49.59 -4.27
C LEU A 173 -30.29 48.32 -5.08
N LYS A 174 -30.75 47.15 -4.61
CA LYS A 174 -30.67 45.88 -5.37
C LYS A 174 -31.28 46.02 -6.76
N SER A 175 -32.50 46.56 -6.88
CA SER A 175 -33.19 46.69 -8.16
C SER A 175 -32.49 47.68 -9.10
N HIS A 176 -31.96 48.79 -8.59
CA HIS A 176 -31.17 49.76 -9.35
C HIS A 176 -29.86 49.16 -9.86
N VAL A 177 -29.11 48.46 -9.00
CA VAL A 177 -27.87 47.77 -9.37
C VAL A 177 -28.14 46.71 -10.45
N PHE A 178 -29.15 45.86 -10.27
CA PHE A 178 -29.50 44.82 -11.23
C PHE A 178 -29.97 45.39 -12.57
N SER A 179 -30.71 46.51 -12.55
CA SER A 179 -31.10 47.26 -13.75
C SER A 179 -29.91 47.86 -14.49
N ASP A 180 -28.92 48.42 -13.77
CA ASP A 180 -27.72 49.00 -14.39
C ASP A 180 -26.78 47.91 -14.93
N PHE A 181 -26.60 46.79 -14.23
CA PHE A 181 -25.87 45.63 -14.79
C PHE A 181 -26.59 45.01 -15.99
N SER A 182 -27.93 45.03 -16.01
CA SER A 182 -28.73 44.56 -17.15
C SER A 182 -28.55 45.41 -18.41
N SER A 183 -28.23 46.71 -18.29
CA SER A 183 -27.94 47.59 -19.43
C SER A 183 -26.50 47.47 -19.95
N LEU A 184 -25.56 46.94 -19.14
CA LEU A 184 -24.20 46.65 -19.59
C LEU A 184 -24.22 45.59 -20.72
N GLY A 185 -23.78 45.98 -21.91
CA GLY A 185 -23.70 45.13 -23.11
C GLY A 185 -24.70 45.49 -24.23
N THR A 186 -25.62 46.45 -24.04
CA THR A 186 -26.61 46.81 -25.08
C THR A 186 -26.07 47.77 -26.16
N GLY A 187 -24.79 47.67 -26.52
CA GLY A 187 -24.17 48.45 -27.60
C GLY A 187 -23.93 49.94 -27.34
N LYS A 188 -24.15 50.44 -26.12
CA LYS A 188 -23.83 51.82 -25.70
C LYS A 188 -22.42 51.97 -25.10
N GLU A 189 -21.51 51.06 -25.46
CA GLU A 189 -20.20 50.91 -24.81
C GLU A 189 -19.23 52.06 -25.13
N THR A 190 -19.45 52.81 -26.21
CA THR A 190 -18.51 53.81 -26.75
C THR A 190 -18.53 55.18 -26.07
N GLU A 191 -19.54 55.55 -25.27
CA GLU A 191 -19.66 56.93 -24.74
C GLU A 191 -19.39 57.10 -23.24
N GLU A 192 -19.35 56.03 -22.43
CA GLU A 192 -19.38 56.18 -20.96
C GLU A 192 -18.34 55.35 -20.21
N THR A 193 -17.10 55.86 -20.13
CA THR A 193 -16.18 55.53 -19.01
C THR A 193 -16.84 55.78 -17.65
N ASN A 194 -17.75 56.77 -17.59
CA ASN A 194 -18.63 57.04 -16.46
C ASN A 194 -19.52 55.84 -16.08
N LEU A 195 -20.00 55.04 -17.04
CA LEU A 195 -20.84 53.87 -16.77
C LEU A 195 -20.03 52.74 -16.16
N LEU A 196 -18.81 52.50 -16.66
CA LEU A 196 -17.89 51.51 -16.09
C LEU A 196 -17.54 51.87 -14.64
N GLN A 197 -17.22 53.14 -14.37
CA GLN A 197 -16.97 53.61 -13.00
C GLN A 197 -18.22 53.48 -12.12
N LYS A 198 -19.40 53.86 -12.61
CA LYS A 198 -20.67 53.74 -11.89
C LYS A 198 -21.00 52.27 -11.56
N LEU A 199 -20.71 51.34 -12.46
CA LEU A 199 -20.89 49.90 -12.21
C LEU A 199 -19.87 49.37 -11.20
N SER A 200 -18.62 49.85 -11.25
CA SER A 200 -17.61 49.50 -10.24
C SER A 200 -17.99 50.02 -8.84
N ASP A 201 -18.46 51.27 -8.76
CA ASP A 201 -19.02 51.85 -7.53
C ASP A 201 -20.27 51.08 -7.05
N SER A 202 -21.04 50.48 -7.97
CA SER A 202 -22.21 49.65 -7.64
C SER A 202 -21.82 48.30 -7.02
N CYS A 203 -20.63 47.75 -7.34
CA CYS A 203 -20.09 46.56 -6.66
C CYS A 203 -19.88 46.80 -5.17
N LEU A 204 -19.48 48.02 -4.77
CA LEU A 204 -19.31 48.39 -3.35
C LEU A 204 -20.65 48.32 -2.60
N VAL A 205 -21.76 48.71 -3.25
CA VAL A 205 -23.10 48.57 -2.67
C VAL A 205 -23.47 47.10 -2.50
N VAL A 206 -23.08 46.23 -3.44
CA VAL A 206 -23.37 44.79 -3.38
C VAL A 206 -22.59 44.10 -2.25
N ASP A 207 -21.33 44.47 -2.01
CA ASP A 207 -20.58 43.95 -0.86
C ASP A 207 -21.07 44.52 0.49
N ALA A 208 -21.65 45.73 0.51
CA ALA A 208 -22.31 46.33 1.69
C ALA A 208 -23.76 45.82 1.93
N LEU A 209 -24.32 45.10 0.95
CA LEU A 209 -25.58 44.35 1.05
C LEU A 209 -25.30 42.95 1.64
N GLU A 210 -26.20 41.99 1.39
CA GLU A 210 -26.03 40.60 1.83
C GLU A 210 -25.22 39.79 0.80
N PRO A 211 -24.38 38.82 1.23
CA PRO A 211 -23.63 37.95 0.32
C PRO A 211 -24.51 37.18 -0.69
N SER A 212 -25.78 36.95 -0.35
CA SER A 212 -26.81 36.39 -1.23
C SER A 212 -27.00 37.24 -2.50
N VAL A 213 -27.02 38.56 -2.39
CA VAL A 213 -27.18 39.50 -3.50
C VAL A 213 -25.98 39.44 -4.44
N ARG A 214 -24.77 39.26 -3.90
CA ARG A 214 -23.55 39.08 -4.70
C ARG A 214 -23.59 37.79 -5.51
N GLU A 215 -23.88 36.65 -4.87
CA GLU A 215 -23.97 35.38 -5.60
C GLU A 215 -25.11 35.41 -6.63
N GLU A 216 -26.25 36.03 -6.33
CA GLU A 216 -27.35 36.22 -7.30
C GLU A 216 -26.92 37.09 -8.50
N LEU A 217 -26.25 38.23 -8.25
CA LEU A 217 -25.76 39.12 -9.31
C LEU A 217 -24.72 38.44 -10.19
N VAL A 218 -23.72 37.77 -9.59
CA VAL A 218 -22.68 37.04 -10.32
C VAL A 218 -23.28 35.87 -11.11
N ASN A 219 -24.20 35.11 -10.52
CA ASN A 219 -24.86 34.01 -11.24
C ASN A 219 -25.72 34.51 -12.41
N ASN A 220 -26.47 35.61 -12.24
CA ASN A 220 -27.24 36.23 -13.32
C ASN A 220 -26.33 36.76 -14.44
N PHE A 221 -25.22 37.42 -14.08
CA PHE A 221 -24.25 37.91 -15.04
C PHE A 221 -23.61 36.77 -15.85
N CYS A 222 -23.10 35.74 -15.17
CA CYS A 222 -22.52 34.57 -15.82
C CYS A 222 -23.54 33.81 -16.68
N SER A 223 -24.79 33.67 -16.21
CA SER A 223 -25.86 33.02 -16.98
C SER A 223 -26.18 33.79 -18.26
N ARG A 224 -26.27 35.13 -18.19
CA ARG A 224 -26.50 36.00 -19.36
C ARG A 224 -25.36 35.91 -20.37
N GLU A 225 -24.11 35.91 -19.91
CA GLU A 225 -22.95 35.69 -20.77
C GLU A 225 -23.01 34.33 -21.46
N LEU A 226 -23.42 33.28 -20.74
CA LEU A 226 -23.57 31.93 -21.27
C LEU A 226 -24.81 31.73 -22.15
N THR A 227 -25.84 32.59 -22.06
CA THR A 227 -26.95 32.59 -23.03
C THR A 227 -26.44 32.80 -24.46
N SER A 228 -25.42 33.65 -24.64
CA SER A 228 -24.79 33.85 -25.95
C SER A 228 -23.99 32.62 -26.43
N TYR A 229 -23.41 31.85 -25.49
CA TYR A 229 -22.79 30.57 -25.80
C TYR A 229 -23.83 29.53 -26.22
N GLU A 230 -24.94 29.42 -25.50
CA GLU A 230 -26.04 28.49 -25.81
C GLU A 230 -26.58 28.74 -27.21
N GLN A 231 -26.93 29.98 -27.54
CA GLN A 231 -27.42 30.37 -28.87
C GLN A 231 -26.46 30.01 -30.02
N ILE A 232 -25.14 30.07 -29.79
CA ILE A 232 -24.14 29.71 -30.80
C ILE A 232 -24.02 28.18 -30.95
N PHE A 233 -24.05 27.43 -29.84
CA PHE A 233 -23.68 26.02 -29.80
C PHE A 233 -24.85 25.02 -29.73
N GLU A 234 -26.09 25.52 -29.67
CA GLU A 234 -27.33 24.76 -29.83
C GLU A 234 -27.63 24.40 -31.31
N GLY A 235 -27.10 25.18 -32.26
CA GLY A 235 -27.26 24.92 -33.69
C GLY A 235 -26.59 23.62 -34.15
N ALA A 236 -27.30 22.81 -34.96
CA ALA A 236 -26.90 21.45 -35.36
C ALA A 236 -25.49 21.31 -35.96
N GLU A 237 -24.96 22.35 -36.62
CA GLU A 237 -23.59 22.35 -37.18
C GLU A 237 -22.48 22.53 -36.12
N LEU A 238 -22.78 23.16 -34.98
CA LEU A 238 -21.85 23.36 -33.86
C LEU A 238 -22.14 22.41 -32.68
N ALA A 239 -23.27 21.70 -32.71
CA ALA A 239 -23.63 20.57 -31.86
C ALA A 239 -22.97 19.23 -32.28
N LYS A 240 -21.82 19.28 -32.97
CA LYS A 240 -21.03 18.11 -33.38
C LYS A 240 -19.78 17.95 -32.50
N LEU A 241 -19.39 16.70 -32.22
CA LEU A 241 -18.30 16.37 -31.29
C LEU A 241 -16.93 16.90 -31.75
N ASP A 242 -16.70 16.99 -33.06
CA ASP A 242 -15.49 17.57 -33.67
C ASP A 242 -15.38 19.09 -33.47
N LYS A 243 -16.49 19.78 -33.14
CA LYS A 243 -16.50 21.22 -32.83
C LYS A 243 -16.28 21.52 -31.35
N THR A 244 -15.98 20.52 -30.52
CA THR A 244 -15.77 20.70 -29.06
C THR A 244 -14.64 21.70 -28.76
N GLU A 245 -13.54 21.68 -29.51
CA GLU A 245 -12.44 22.65 -29.34
C GLU A 245 -12.90 24.11 -29.56
N ARG A 246 -13.88 24.35 -30.44
CA ARG A 246 -14.44 25.70 -30.67
C ARG A 246 -15.16 26.25 -29.43
N ARG A 247 -15.72 25.37 -28.58
CA ARG A 247 -16.34 25.75 -27.29
C ARG A 247 -15.27 26.32 -26.35
N TYR A 248 -14.12 25.66 -26.28
CA TYR A 248 -12.97 26.10 -25.47
C TYR A 248 -12.33 27.37 -26.03
N ALA A 249 -12.20 27.49 -27.35
CA ALA A 249 -11.76 28.71 -28.01
C ALA A 249 -12.72 29.89 -27.74
N TRP A 250 -14.04 29.66 -27.72
CA TRP A 250 -15.05 30.67 -27.43
C TRP A 250 -14.85 31.28 -26.03
N ILE A 251 -14.77 30.46 -24.96
CA ILE A 251 -14.62 30.98 -23.60
C ILE A 251 -13.24 31.65 -23.39
N LYS A 252 -12.16 31.08 -23.96
CA LYS A 252 -10.83 31.71 -23.95
C LYS A 252 -10.86 33.09 -24.63
N ARG A 253 -11.54 33.22 -25.76
CA ARG A 253 -11.72 34.50 -26.47
C ARG A 253 -12.61 35.47 -25.69
N ARG A 254 -13.76 35.01 -25.17
CA ARG A 254 -14.69 35.86 -24.41
C ARG A 254 -14.05 36.45 -23.17
N ILE A 255 -13.23 35.68 -22.45
CA ILE A 255 -12.48 36.19 -21.29
C ILE A 255 -11.47 37.27 -21.71
N ARG A 256 -10.78 37.11 -22.85
CA ARG A 256 -9.82 38.12 -23.36
C ARG A 256 -10.50 39.38 -23.90
N THR A 257 -11.57 39.24 -24.69
CA THR A 257 -12.26 40.38 -25.31
C THR A 257 -12.95 41.27 -24.28
N ASN A 258 -13.46 40.70 -23.20
CA ASN A 258 -14.17 41.43 -22.15
C ASN A 258 -13.25 41.85 -20.97
N GLU A 259 -11.93 41.99 -21.17
CA GLU A 259 -10.99 42.24 -20.06
C GLU A 259 -11.35 43.47 -19.20
N GLU A 260 -11.71 44.59 -19.84
CA GLU A 260 -12.14 45.80 -19.15
C GLU A 260 -13.47 45.62 -18.38
N ILE A 261 -14.36 44.74 -18.86
CA ILE A 261 -15.61 44.41 -18.16
C ILE A 261 -15.31 43.55 -16.92
N TRP A 262 -14.32 42.66 -16.95
CA TRP A 262 -13.93 41.88 -15.77
C TRP A 262 -13.31 42.76 -14.68
N LYS A 263 -12.63 43.86 -15.04
CA LYS A 263 -12.03 44.83 -14.10
C LYS A 263 -13.06 45.64 -13.29
N ILE A 264 -14.33 45.69 -13.73
CA ILE A 264 -15.44 46.32 -12.98
C ILE A 264 -15.68 45.60 -11.64
N PHE A 265 -15.51 44.27 -11.64
CA PHE A 265 -15.81 43.41 -10.49
C PHE A 265 -14.61 43.31 -9.54
N PRO A 266 -14.82 43.36 -8.21
CA PRO A 266 -13.76 43.09 -7.25
C PRO A 266 -13.11 41.73 -7.48
N ALA A 267 -11.78 41.66 -7.45
CA ALA A 267 -11.03 40.42 -7.73
C ALA A 267 -11.43 39.26 -6.79
N SER A 268 -11.87 39.57 -5.57
CA SER A 268 -12.39 38.64 -4.55
C SER A 268 -13.71 37.95 -4.93
N TRP A 269 -14.46 38.47 -5.90
CA TRP A 269 -15.69 37.84 -6.39
C TRP A 269 -15.39 36.68 -7.35
N HIS A 270 -14.17 36.62 -7.89
CA HIS A 270 -13.69 35.58 -8.79
C HIS A 270 -14.63 35.32 -9.99
N VAL A 271 -15.22 36.38 -10.56
CA VAL A 271 -16.23 36.29 -11.64
C VAL A 271 -15.75 35.49 -12.86
N PRO A 272 -14.52 35.66 -13.39
CA PRO A 272 -14.04 34.84 -14.52
C PRO A 272 -13.93 33.35 -14.19
N TYR A 273 -13.64 33.01 -12.93
CA TYR A 273 -13.55 31.64 -12.44
C TYR A 273 -14.94 31.01 -12.23
N ARG A 274 -15.88 31.76 -11.61
CA ARG A 274 -17.31 31.39 -11.53
C ARG A 274 -17.90 31.14 -12.93
N LEU A 275 -17.59 32.01 -13.89
CA LEU A 275 -17.97 31.86 -15.30
C LEU A 275 -17.41 30.57 -15.92
N CYS A 276 -16.13 30.27 -15.72
CA CYS A 276 -15.53 29.02 -16.19
C CYS A 276 -16.20 27.77 -15.57
N ILE A 277 -16.54 27.79 -14.28
CA ILE A 277 -17.26 26.68 -13.63
C ILE A 277 -18.66 26.49 -14.25
N GLN A 278 -19.42 27.57 -14.47
CA GLN A 278 -20.72 27.47 -15.13
C GLN A 278 -20.59 27.01 -16.59
N PHE A 279 -19.62 27.55 -17.33
CA PHE A 279 -19.28 27.14 -18.70
C PHE A 279 -18.96 25.65 -18.78
N CYS A 280 -18.14 25.12 -17.86
CA CYS A 280 -17.81 23.69 -17.81
C CYS A 280 -19.05 22.84 -17.51
N LYS A 281 -19.91 23.25 -16.57
CA LYS A 281 -21.17 22.54 -16.26
C LYS A 281 -22.12 22.50 -17.47
N GLN A 282 -22.24 23.60 -18.22
CA GLN A 282 -23.12 23.67 -19.37
C GLN A 282 -22.53 22.94 -20.59
N THR A 283 -21.23 23.08 -20.83
CA THR A 283 -20.50 22.33 -21.86
C THR A 283 -20.57 20.83 -21.60
N ARG A 284 -20.40 20.36 -20.36
CA ARG A 284 -20.58 18.96 -19.97
C ARG A 284 -21.95 18.44 -20.39
N LYS A 285 -23.04 19.10 -19.97
CA LYS A 285 -24.42 18.68 -20.33
C LYS A 285 -24.62 18.58 -21.83
N GLN A 286 -24.09 19.55 -22.60
CA GLN A 286 -24.23 19.56 -24.06
C GLN A 286 -23.39 18.45 -24.72
N VAL A 287 -22.14 18.24 -24.29
CA VAL A 287 -21.28 17.16 -24.79
C VAL A 287 -21.83 15.78 -24.41
N GLU A 288 -22.32 15.61 -23.19
CA GLU A 288 -22.99 14.41 -22.70
C GLU A 288 -24.26 14.11 -23.51
N SER A 289 -25.08 15.12 -23.82
CA SER A 289 -26.22 14.99 -24.73
C SER A 289 -25.80 14.63 -26.16
N ILE A 290 -24.70 15.18 -26.68
CA ILE A 290 -24.16 14.78 -27.99
C ILE A 290 -23.77 13.31 -27.96
N LEU A 291 -22.96 12.89 -26.99
CA LEU A 291 -22.45 11.52 -26.84
C LEU A 291 -23.57 10.48 -26.68
N VAL A 292 -24.61 10.78 -25.90
CA VAL A 292 -25.79 9.91 -25.73
C VAL A 292 -26.63 9.80 -27.00
N ASN A 293 -26.74 10.88 -27.78
CA ASN A 293 -27.56 10.90 -29.01
C ASN A 293 -26.83 10.39 -30.27
N MET A 294 -25.54 10.04 -30.19
CA MET A 294 -24.81 9.43 -31.32
C MET A 294 -25.32 8.01 -31.60
N LYS A 295 -26.15 7.86 -32.64
CA LYS A 295 -26.72 6.56 -33.07
C LYS A 295 -25.71 5.62 -33.72
N GLU A 296 -24.72 6.17 -34.43
CA GLU A 296 -23.64 5.41 -35.04
C GLU A 296 -22.47 5.30 -34.06
N LYS A 297 -21.74 4.17 -34.07
CA LYS A 297 -20.52 4.00 -33.25
C LYS A 297 -19.58 5.19 -33.56
N PRO A 298 -19.21 6.02 -32.58
CA PRO A 298 -18.43 7.22 -32.85
C PRO A 298 -17.10 6.85 -33.48
N VAL A 299 -16.70 7.58 -34.53
CA VAL A 299 -15.37 7.44 -35.13
C VAL A 299 -14.35 7.73 -34.04
N VAL A 300 -13.62 6.69 -33.61
CA VAL A 300 -12.77 6.73 -32.41
C VAL A 300 -11.79 7.91 -32.44
N ALA A 301 -11.27 8.28 -33.60
CA ALA A 301 -10.41 9.45 -33.77
C ALA A 301 -11.09 10.78 -33.33
N ILE A 302 -12.35 11.00 -33.69
CA ILE A 302 -13.11 12.21 -33.30
C ILE A 302 -13.37 12.22 -31.79
N LEU A 303 -13.76 11.07 -31.23
CA LEU A 303 -13.98 10.91 -29.79
C LEU A 303 -12.71 11.21 -28.98
N LEU A 304 -11.57 10.67 -29.42
CA LEU A 304 -10.27 10.88 -28.76
C LEU A 304 -9.77 12.33 -28.89
N LEU A 305 -9.93 12.97 -30.05
CA LEU A 305 -9.56 14.38 -30.23
C LEU A 305 -10.43 15.32 -29.37
N ALA A 306 -11.73 15.04 -29.26
CA ALA A 306 -12.63 15.79 -28.40
C ALA A 306 -12.30 15.58 -26.91
N LEU A 307 -12.01 14.35 -26.47
CA LEU A 307 -11.56 14.07 -25.10
C LEU A 307 -10.22 14.75 -24.80
N GLN A 308 -9.23 14.62 -25.68
CA GLN A 308 -7.89 15.20 -25.50
C GLN A 308 -7.98 16.73 -25.35
N SER A 309 -8.65 17.42 -26.28
CA SER A 309 -8.83 18.88 -26.19
C SER A 309 -9.62 19.31 -24.95
N THR A 310 -10.50 18.44 -24.43
CA THR A 310 -11.20 18.65 -23.16
C THR A 310 -10.26 18.56 -21.96
N VAL A 311 -9.43 17.52 -21.88
CA VAL A 311 -8.45 17.33 -20.80
C VAL A 311 -7.38 18.44 -20.82
N GLU A 312 -6.91 18.84 -22.01
CA GLU A 312 -5.99 19.97 -22.17
C GLU A 312 -6.63 21.29 -21.69
N PHE A 313 -7.91 21.53 -22.02
CA PHE A 313 -8.64 22.70 -21.54
C PHE A 313 -8.85 22.70 -20.02
N GLU A 314 -9.21 21.57 -19.40
CA GLU A 314 -9.34 21.44 -17.95
C GLU A 314 -8.02 21.76 -17.23
N LYS A 315 -6.90 21.22 -17.72
CA LYS A 315 -5.55 21.52 -17.21
C LYS A 315 -5.16 22.99 -17.39
N GLU A 316 -5.56 23.64 -18.49
CA GLU A 316 -5.36 25.09 -18.67
C GLU A 316 -6.15 25.91 -17.65
N LEU A 317 -7.39 25.54 -17.35
CA LEU A 317 -8.21 26.22 -16.32
C LEU A 317 -7.63 26.00 -14.92
N GLU A 318 -7.23 24.78 -14.60
CA GLU A 318 -6.55 24.43 -13.35
C GLU A 318 -5.25 25.24 -13.18
N LYS A 319 -4.41 25.33 -14.22
CA LYS A 319 -3.20 26.17 -14.18
C LYS A 319 -3.49 27.68 -14.10
N LYS A 320 -4.62 28.14 -14.64
CA LYS A 320 -4.99 29.57 -14.66
C LYS A 320 -5.57 30.05 -13.33
N PHE A 321 -6.26 29.19 -12.59
CA PHE A 321 -7.00 29.57 -11.38
C PHE A 321 -6.56 28.81 -10.11
N GLY A 322 -5.88 27.68 -10.26
CA GLY A 322 -5.24 26.93 -9.17
C GLY A 322 -4.00 27.64 -8.67
N GLY A 323 -4.19 28.55 -7.71
CA GLY A 323 -3.08 29.25 -7.06
C GLY A 323 -2.20 28.31 -6.23
N GLY A 324 -1.09 27.86 -6.82
CA GLY A 324 0.15 27.55 -6.09
C GLY A 324 0.17 26.30 -5.22
N VAL A 325 -0.81 25.41 -5.31
CA VAL A 325 -0.63 24.02 -4.87
C VAL A 325 -0.43 23.18 -6.13
N PRO A 326 0.80 22.78 -6.48
CA PRO A 326 0.97 21.52 -7.17
C PRO A 326 0.33 20.49 -6.25
N THR A 327 -0.83 19.95 -6.67
CA THR A 327 -1.14 18.58 -6.29
C THR A 327 0.13 17.80 -6.54
N LYS A 328 0.62 17.09 -5.51
CA LYS A 328 1.81 16.25 -5.66
C LYS A 328 1.43 15.10 -6.59
N ASP A 329 1.43 15.38 -7.88
CA ASP A 329 1.70 14.40 -8.90
C ASP A 329 3.06 13.82 -8.51
N ILE A 330 3.02 12.55 -8.11
CA ILE A 330 4.19 11.74 -7.80
C ILE A 330 4.83 11.40 -9.16
N GLU A 331 5.32 12.42 -9.86
CA GLU A 331 5.85 12.35 -11.24
C GLU A 331 7.38 12.55 -11.31
N ASP A 332 8.04 13.00 -10.23
CA ASP A 332 9.50 13.24 -10.22
C ASP A 332 10.34 12.34 -9.27
N ASP A 333 9.72 11.61 -8.31
CA ASP A 333 10.45 10.76 -7.33
C ASP A 333 10.66 9.29 -7.78
N ILE A 334 10.66 9.01 -9.10
CA ILE A 334 11.08 7.69 -9.64
C ILE A 334 12.44 7.82 -10.32
N GLU A 335 13.43 8.27 -9.54
CA GLU A 335 14.85 8.23 -9.90
C GLU A 335 15.45 6.82 -9.73
N GLU A 336 15.02 5.86 -10.54
CA GLU A 336 15.91 4.82 -11.09
C GLU A 336 15.22 4.03 -12.23
N ILE A 337 16.02 3.42 -13.12
CA ILE A 337 15.60 2.64 -14.30
C ILE A 337 15.18 3.47 -15.55
N GLY A 338 16.16 4.19 -16.11
CA GLY A 338 16.38 4.22 -17.57
C GLY A 338 15.51 5.15 -18.42
N THR A 339 15.84 6.44 -18.44
CA THR A 339 15.62 7.40 -19.55
C THR A 339 14.20 7.45 -20.15
N TRP A 340 13.26 8.06 -19.44
CA TRP A 340 11.87 8.24 -19.89
C TRP A 340 11.67 9.61 -20.56
N GLU A 341 12.01 9.73 -21.84
CA GLU A 341 11.91 11.01 -22.54
C GLU A 341 10.46 11.57 -22.64
N ASP A 342 10.30 12.75 -22.03
CA ASP A 342 9.33 13.83 -22.22
C ASP A 342 7.90 13.45 -22.64
N ASN A 343 6.95 13.69 -21.72
CA ASN A 343 5.52 13.51 -21.93
C ASN A 343 4.97 14.33 -23.10
N SER A 344 5.52 15.53 -23.39
CA SER A 344 5.02 16.45 -24.43
C SER A 344 5.03 15.84 -25.83
N GLN A 345 6.08 15.10 -26.18
CA GLN A 345 6.20 14.48 -27.50
C GLN A 345 5.15 13.39 -27.74
N ASN A 346 4.69 12.72 -26.69
CA ASN A 346 3.75 11.60 -26.80
C ASN A 346 2.36 12.09 -27.23
N ILE A 347 1.94 13.26 -26.75
CA ILE A 347 0.70 13.94 -27.13
C ILE A 347 0.67 14.17 -28.66
N SER A 348 1.75 14.71 -29.23
CA SER A 348 1.89 14.88 -30.68
C SER A 348 1.94 13.55 -31.45
N LYS A 349 2.63 12.53 -30.89
CA LYS A 349 2.70 11.18 -31.50
C LYS A 349 1.33 10.47 -31.54
N ILE A 350 0.48 10.67 -30.53
CA ILE A 350 -0.90 10.14 -30.48
C ILE A 350 -1.75 10.81 -31.54
N ARG A 351 -1.80 12.15 -31.54
CA ARG A 351 -2.52 12.95 -32.52
C ARG A 351 -2.12 12.55 -33.95
N LYS A 352 -0.81 12.50 -34.25
CA LYS A 352 -0.29 12.02 -35.54
C LYS A 352 -0.64 10.57 -35.87
N LYS A 353 -0.80 9.66 -34.90
CA LYS A 353 -1.17 8.25 -35.15
C LYS A 353 -2.63 8.13 -35.61
N TYR A 354 -3.55 8.83 -34.96
CA TYR A 354 -4.97 8.82 -35.33
C TYR A 354 -5.24 9.71 -36.55
N GLU A 355 -4.60 10.87 -36.67
CA GLU A 355 -4.63 11.68 -37.90
C GLU A 355 -4.09 10.89 -39.10
N LYS A 356 -2.98 10.15 -38.99
CA LYS A 356 -2.49 9.31 -40.10
C LYS A 356 -3.44 8.16 -40.46
N LYS A 357 -4.07 7.50 -39.48
CA LYS A 357 -5.09 6.48 -39.75
C LYS A 357 -6.36 7.06 -40.40
N PHE A 358 -6.67 8.34 -40.17
CA PHE A 358 -7.81 9.03 -40.77
C PHE A 358 -7.49 9.63 -42.15
N ALA A 359 -6.31 10.24 -42.31
CA ALA A 359 -5.81 10.81 -43.57
C ALA A 359 -5.61 9.75 -44.66
N ALA A 360 -5.29 8.50 -44.28
CA ALA A 360 -5.32 7.35 -45.18
C ALA A 360 -6.71 7.02 -45.77
N SER A 361 -7.76 7.75 -45.38
CA SER A 361 -9.11 7.66 -45.94
C SER A 361 -9.63 8.99 -46.51
N GLN A 362 -8.96 10.12 -46.26
CA GLN A 362 -9.35 11.46 -46.74
C GLN A 362 -8.12 12.34 -46.97
N GLU A 363 -7.70 12.48 -48.24
CA GLU A 363 -6.74 13.49 -48.67
C GLU A 363 -7.46 14.79 -49.03
N THR A 364 -7.26 15.89 -48.27
CA THR A 364 -7.01 17.25 -48.82
C THR A 364 -6.68 18.30 -47.73
N GLU A 365 -5.54 18.99 -47.93
CA GLU A 365 -5.28 20.43 -47.76
C GLU A 365 -5.46 21.18 -46.40
N GLU A 366 -4.29 21.39 -45.76
CA GLU A 366 -3.61 22.69 -45.54
C GLU A 366 -3.93 23.71 -44.40
N ASN A 367 -2.80 24.28 -43.94
CA ASN A 367 -2.55 25.62 -43.36
C ASN A 367 -2.99 25.98 -41.92
N GLY A 368 -2.10 25.65 -40.97
CA GLY A 368 -1.11 26.62 -40.48
C GLY A 368 -1.58 27.81 -39.62
N PHE A 369 -1.32 27.73 -38.31
CA PHE A 369 -1.29 28.90 -37.40
C PHE A 369 -0.05 28.84 -36.48
N GLN A 370 0.74 29.91 -36.47
CA GLN A 370 1.94 30.03 -35.64
C GLN A 370 1.59 30.52 -34.23
N GLN A 371 2.28 29.99 -33.22
CA GLN A 371 2.14 30.40 -31.82
C GLN A 371 3.12 31.53 -31.47
N GLU A 372 2.62 32.73 -31.20
CA GLU A 372 3.38 33.74 -30.46
C GLU A 372 3.16 33.59 -28.96
N LYS A 373 4.27 33.51 -28.22
CA LYS A 373 4.27 33.49 -26.75
C LYS A 373 4.40 34.91 -26.22
N THR A 374 3.35 35.45 -25.61
CA THR A 374 3.43 36.66 -24.77
C THR A 374 3.19 36.30 -23.30
N GLY A 375 4.01 36.87 -22.41
CA GLY A 375 4.15 36.39 -21.04
C GLY A 375 3.03 36.85 -20.11
N ASN A 376 2.36 35.90 -19.45
CA ASN A 376 1.49 36.20 -18.30
C ASN A 376 2.35 36.50 -17.07
N LYS A 377 2.24 37.72 -16.56
CA LYS A 377 2.60 38.07 -15.19
C LYS A 377 1.34 38.12 -14.31
N ASP A 378 1.49 37.60 -13.10
CA ASP A 378 0.82 38.04 -11.87
C ASP A 378 -0.74 38.09 -11.86
N LEU A 379 -1.35 36.89 -11.83
CA LEU A 379 -2.66 36.66 -11.18
C LEU A 379 -2.61 35.35 -10.36
N SER A 380 -1.85 35.34 -9.26
CA SER A 380 -1.90 34.26 -8.28
C SER A 380 -3.00 34.52 -7.24
N VAL A 381 -4.04 33.70 -7.27
CA VAL A 381 -5.16 33.76 -6.30
C VAL A 381 -5.18 32.47 -5.48
N THR A 382 -4.85 32.58 -4.20
CA THR A 382 -5.05 31.52 -3.21
C THR A 382 -6.49 31.59 -2.68
N GLY A 383 -7.22 30.47 -2.66
CA GLY A 383 -8.47 30.38 -1.87
C GLY A 383 -9.70 29.71 -2.47
N ALA A 384 -9.65 29.09 -3.65
CA ALA A 384 -10.80 28.36 -4.21
C ALA A 384 -10.43 26.91 -4.58
N GLY A 385 -10.55 26.01 -3.60
CA GLY A 385 -10.22 24.58 -3.70
C GLY A 385 -11.19 23.74 -4.53
N PHE A 386 -11.52 24.20 -5.75
CA PHE A 386 -12.33 23.46 -6.72
C PHE A 386 -11.43 23.00 -7.88
N ASN A 387 -11.42 21.70 -8.17
CA ASN A 387 -10.63 21.17 -9.28
C ASN A 387 -11.44 21.20 -10.59
N PHE A 388 -10.82 21.65 -11.69
CA PHE A 388 -11.42 21.62 -13.03
C PHE A 388 -11.28 20.26 -13.72
N ARG A 389 -10.29 19.46 -13.35
CA ARG A 389 -10.04 18.11 -13.86
C ARG A 389 -11.27 17.22 -13.66
N GLY A 390 -11.74 16.62 -14.74
CA GLY A 390 -12.92 15.76 -14.72
C GLY A 390 -14.26 16.48 -14.84
N MET A 391 -14.34 17.81 -14.82
CA MET A 391 -15.63 18.53 -14.88
C MET A 391 -16.44 18.19 -16.15
N ILE A 392 -15.76 18.12 -17.29
CA ILE A 392 -16.30 17.80 -18.61
C ILE A 392 -15.81 16.40 -19.03
N SER A 393 -14.50 16.13 -18.90
CA SER A 393 -13.87 14.89 -19.41
C SER A 393 -14.48 13.61 -18.84
N SER A 394 -15.01 13.62 -17.60
CA SER A 394 -15.69 12.45 -17.02
C SER A 394 -16.97 12.02 -17.75
N CYS A 395 -17.63 12.89 -18.54
CA CYS A 395 -18.78 12.47 -19.35
C CYS A 395 -18.40 11.61 -20.56
N PHE A 396 -17.11 11.50 -20.90
CA PHE A 396 -16.63 10.63 -21.98
C PHE A 396 -16.45 9.17 -21.54
N GLU A 397 -16.21 8.91 -20.25
CA GLU A 397 -15.90 7.55 -19.72
C GLU A 397 -16.91 6.47 -20.15
N PRO A 398 -18.25 6.68 -20.08
CA PRO A 398 -19.22 5.66 -20.50
C PRO A 398 -19.19 5.36 -22.01
N HIS A 399 -18.62 6.26 -22.81
CA HIS A 399 -18.63 6.22 -24.27
C HIS A 399 -17.29 5.78 -24.88
N LEU A 400 -16.27 5.48 -24.06
CA LEU A 400 -14.93 5.06 -24.52
C LEU A 400 -14.82 3.57 -24.87
N THR A 401 -15.89 2.78 -24.76
CA THR A 401 -15.91 1.36 -25.18
C THR A 401 -15.38 1.12 -26.60
N PRO A 402 -15.73 1.93 -27.64
CA PRO A 402 -15.19 1.75 -29.00
C PRO A 402 -13.68 2.01 -29.10
N TYR A 403 -13.10 2.82 -28.20
CA TYR A 403 -11.65 2.97 -28.09
C TYR A 403 -11.00 1.69 -27.55
N ILE A 404 -11.59 1.08 -26.51
CA ILE A 404 -11.13 -0.19 -25.95
C ILE A 404 -11.25 -1.33 -26.99
N GLU A 405 -12.37 -1.42 -27.71
CA GLU A 405 -12.54 -2.37 -28.83
C GLU A 405 -11.44 -2.21 -29.90
N LEU A 406 -11.08 -0.97 -30.25
CA LEU A 406 -10.06 -0.68 -31.26
C LEU A 406 -8.63 -0.98 -30.77
N GLU A 407 -8.31 -0.70 -29.51
CA GLU A 407 -7.04 -1.08 -28.89
C GLU A 407 -6.92 -2.60 -28.74
N GLU A 408 -7.97 -3.29 -28.32
CA GLU A 408 -8.02 -4.76 -28.26
C GLU A 408 -7.79 -5.38 -29.63
N LYS A 409 -8.53 -4.93 -30.65
CA LYS A 409 -8.30 -5.40 -32.02
C LYS A 409 -6.87 -5.13 -32.47
N THR A 410 -6.35 -3.92 -32.26
CA THR A 410 -4.98 -3.57 -32.68
C THR A 410 -3.93 -4.45 -31.99
N LEU A 411 -4.09 -4.72 -30.69
CA LEU A 411 -3.16 -5.56 -29.94
C LEU A 411 -3.26 -7.05 -30.30
N MET A 412 -4.45 -7.54 -30.67
CA MET A 412 -4.64 -8.90 -31.19
C MET A 412 -4.06 -9.04 -32.62
N ASP A 413 -4.32 -8.08 -33.51
CA ASP A 413 -3.74 -8.04 -34.86
C ASP A 413 -2.19 -7.97 -34.79
N ASP A 414 -1.64 -7.11 -33.90
CA ASP A 414 -0.20 -7.02 -33.62
C ASP A 414 0.34 -8.35 -33.04
N LEU A 415 -0.40 -9.02 -32.15
CA LEU A 415 -0.04 -10.33 -31.56
C LEU A 415 0.04 -11.43 -32.61
N GLU A 416 -0.92 -11.50 -33.55
CA GLU A 416 -0.85 -12.49 -34.64
C GLU A 416 0.35 -12.23 -35.55
N LYS A 417 0.60 -10.95 -35.86
CA LYS A 417 1.75 -10.53 -36.66
C LYS A 417 3.09 -10.94 -36.03
N ILE A 418 3.36 -10.58 -34.76
CA ILE A 418 4.65 -10.88 -34.11
C ILE A 418 4.89 -12.39 -33.90
N VAL A 419 3.83 -13.18 -33.73
CA VAL A 419 3.94 -14.66 -33.63
C VAL A 419 4.23 -15.30 -35.00
N GLN A 420 3.81 -14.66 -36.09
CA GLN A 420 4.05 -15.08 -37.47
C GLN A 420 5.41 -14.61 -38.01
N GLU A 421 5.91 -13.45 -37.56
CA GLU A 421 7.22 -12.88 -37.91
C GLU A 421 8.38 -13.45 -37.07
N GLU A 422 8.10 -14.11 -35.94
CA GLU A 422 9.13 -14.81 -35.16
C GLU A 422 9.82 -15.89 -36.02
N SER A 423 11.16 -15.86 -36.09
CA SER A 423 11.94 -16.76 -36.94
C SER A 423 11.85 -18.22 -36.51
N TRP A 424 11.75 -18.46 -35.20
CA TRP A 424 11.99 -19.77 -34.56
C TRP A 424 13.36 -20.39 -34.90
N ASP A 425 14.25 -19.59 -35.48
CA ASP A 425 15.65 -19.90 -35.76
C ASP A 425 16.50 -19.11 -34.77
N VAL A 426 17.16 -19.88 -33.91
CA VAL A 426 17.68 -19.42 -32.63
C VAL A 426 19.20 -19.51 -32.67
N GLU A 427 19.84 -18.36 -32.88
CA GLU A 427 21.30 -18.23 -32.78
C GLU A 427 21.73 -17.99 -31.32
N ASP A 428 22.86 -18.61 -30.96
CA ASP A 428 23.50 -18.46 -29.66
C ASP A 428 24.02 -17.02 -29.46
N GLY A 429 23.28 -16.17 -28.73
CA GLY A 429 23.76 -14.83 -28.36
C GLY A 429 22.71 -13.76 -28.11
N SER A 430 21.41 -14.02 -28.34
CA SER A 430 20.34 -13.08 -27.96
C SER A 430 20.38 -12.80 -26.46
N GLN A 431 20.39 -11.52 -26.05
CA GLN A 431 20.40 -11.19 -24.62
C GLN A 431 19.19 -11.84 -23.91
N ASN A 432 19.49 -12.63 -22.89
CA ASN A 432 18.57 -13.40 -22.04
C ASN A 432 17.88 -14.64 -22.66
N ASN A 433 18.23 -15.07 -23.88
CA ASN A 433 17.64 -16.27 -24.51
C ASN A 433 16.09 -16.23 -24.60
N VAL A 434 15.51 -15.05 -24.83
CA VAL A 434 14.06 -14.77 -24.88
C VAL A 434 13.62 -14.51 -26.33
N LEU A 435 12.42 -14.98 -26.69
CA LEU A 435 11.79 -14.79 -28.00
C LEU A 435 11.49 -13.32 -28.29
N SER A 436 11.77 -12.87 -29.51
CA SER A 436 11.61 -11.47 -29.91
C SER A 436 10.16 -11.00 -29.81
N SER A 437 9.20 -11.87 -30.14
CA SER A 437 7.76 -11.64 -30.02
C SER A 437 7.31 -11.25 -28.62
N SER A 438 7.92 -11.82 -27.56
CA SER A 438 7.53 -11.48 -26.17
C SER A 438 7.89 -10.03 -25.81
N THR A 439 9.09 -9.58 -26.16
CA THR A 439 9.55 -8.21 -25.89
C THR A 439 8.80 -7.19 -26.76
N GLN A 440 8.48 -7.54 -28.01
CA GLN A 440 7.64 -6.74 -28.89
C GLN A 440 6.21 -6.61 -28.37
N LEU A 441 5.63 -7.68 -27.81
CA LEU A 441 4.30 -7.67 -27.21
C LEU A 441 4.21 -6.68 -26.05
N PHE A 442 5.15 -6.75 -25.09
CA PHE A 442 5.21 -5.79 -23.98
C PHE A 442 5.52 -4.36 -24.46
N SER A 443 6.31 -4.18 -25.52
CA SER A 443 6.50 -2.88 -26.16
C SER A 443 5.19 -2.30 -26.68
N ASN A 444 4.33 -3.12 -27.30
CA ASN A 444 3.03 -2.69 -27.83
C ASN A 444 2.01 -2.42 -26.73
N ILE A 445 1.98 -3.24 -25.67
CA ILE A 445 1.21 -3.00 -24.46
C ILE A 445 1.65 -1.70 -23.76
N LYS A 446 2.95 -1.49 -23.52
CA LYS A 446 3.49 -0.26 -22.91
C LYS A 446 3.15 0.99 -23.75
N LYS A 447 3.21 0.88 -25.08
CA LYS A 447 2.73 1.95 -25.99
C LYS A 447 1.23 2.18 -25.84
N SER A 448 0.40 1.16 -25.63
CA SER A 448 -1.07 1.31 -25.45
C SER A 448 -1.40 1.94 -24.09
N LEU A 449 -0.78 1.45 -23.01
CA LEU A 449 -0.88 2.02 -21.66
C LEU A 449 -0.52 3.51 -21.64
N LYS A 450 0.62 3.90 -22.26
CA LYS A 450 1.03 5.31 -22.34
C LYS A 450 0.03 6.18 -23.09
N ARG A 451 -0.73 5.64 -24.06
CA ARG A 451 -1.84 6.39 -24.71
C ARG A 451 -2.99 6.58 -23.74
N CYS A 452 -3.47 5.50 -23.13
CA CYS A 452 -4.64 5.54 -22.26
C CYS A 452 -4.43 6.44 -21.04
N ASN A 453 -3.25 6.41 -20.40
CA ASN A 453 -2.92 7.26 -19.25
C ASN A 453 -3.04 8.77 -19.55
N THR A 454 -2.82 9.20 -20.81
CA THR A 454 -3.03 10.61 -21.21
C THR A 454 -4.51 11.00 -21.37
N LEU A 455 -5.42 10.02 -21.46
CA LEU A 455 -6.85 10.18 -21.73
C LEU A 455 -7.71 9.97 -20.47
N SER A 456 -7.40 8.94 -19.69
CA SER A 456 -8.15 8.52 -18.50
C SER A 456 -7.27 7.72 -17.53
N LYS A 457 -7.56 7.86 -16.24
CA LYS A 457 -7.04 7.01 -15.15
C LYS A 457 -8.15 6.16 -14.49
N ASN A 458 -9.38 6.16 -15.01
CA ASN A 458 -10.56 5.54 -14.39
C ASN A 458 -10.96 4.23 -15.10
N GLN A 459 -12.27 3.97 -15.22
CA GLN A 459 -12.88 2.82 -15.89
C GLN A 459 -12.26 2.49 -17.26
N THR A 460 -11.92 3.50 -18.07
CA THR A 460 -11.30 3.26 -19.39
C THR A 460 -9.93 2.58 -19.25
N LEU A 461 -9.09 3.02 -18.32
CA LEU A 461 -7.79 2.37 -18.05
C LEU A 461 -7.98 0.97 -17.47
N PHE A 462 -8.96 0.78 -16.57
CA PHE A 462 -9.31 -0.54 -16.04
C PHE A 462 -9.73 -1.51 -17.16
N ASN A 463 -10.60 -1.06 -18.06
CA ASN A 463 -11.06 -1.86 -19.19
C ASN A 463 -9.90 -2.23 -20.14
N LEU A 464 -8.96 -1.31 -20.37
CA LEU A 464 -7.75 -1.59 -21.15
C LEU A 464 -6.80 -2.56 -20.45
N PHE A 465 -6.69 -2.50 -19.12
CA PHE A 465 -5.95 -3.53 -18.36
C PHE A 465 -6.56 -4.93 -18.53
N LYS A 466 -7.90 -5.04 -18.55
CA LYS A 466 -8.58 -6.31 -18.89
C LYS A 466 -8.33 -6.75 -20.34
N VAL A 467 -8.10 -5.84 -21.29
CA VAL A 467 -7.59 -6.17 -22.64
C VAL A 467 -6.18 -6.74 -22.57
N PHE A 468 -5.27 -6.12 -21.80
CA PHE A 468 -3.90 -6.63 -21.65
C PHE A 468 -3.88 -8.05 -21.09
N GLN A 469 -4.72 -8.35 -20.09
CA GLN A 469 -4.91 -9.73 -19.60
C GLN A 469 -5.28 -10.70 -20.74
N ARG A 470 -6.29 -10.36 -21.56
CA ARG A 470 -6.74 -11.22 -22.68
C ARG A 470 -5.66 -11.42 -23.74
N VAL A 471 -4.93 -10.37 -24.10
CA VAL A 471 -3.82 -10.41 -25.06
C VAL A 471 -2.66 -11.27 -24.55
N LEU A 472 -2.28 -11.16 -23.27
CA LEU A 472 -1.23 -11.97 -22.67
C LEU A 472 -1.62 -13.45 -22.55
N LYS A 473 -2.87 -13.77 -22.15
CA LYS A 473 -3.39 -15.15 -22.16
C LYS A 473 -3.42 -15.74 -23.57
N ALA A 474 -3.76 -14.94 -24.58
CA ALA A 474 -3.69 -15.36 -25.98
C ALA A 474 -2.24 -15.69 -26.41
N TYR A 475 -1.24 -14.89 -26.00
CA TYR A 475 0.17 -15.21 -26.26
C TYR A 475 0.62 -16.48 -25.55
N ALA A 476 0.30 -16.66 -24.26
CA ALA A 476 0.56 -17.91 -23.52
C ALA A 476 -0.04 -19.13 -24.24
N THR A 477 -1.27 -19.00 -24.74
CA THR A 477 -1.95 -20.03 -25.54
C THR A 477 -1.22 -20.33 -26.86
N LYS A 478 -0.73 -19.31 -27.58
CA LYS A 478 0.07 -19.52 -28.81
C LYS A 478 1.40 -20.22 -28.50
N LEU A 479 2.09 -19.86 -27.41
CA LEU A 479 3.30 -20.54 -26.95
C LEU A 479 3.02 -22.01 -26.58
N PHE A 480 1.94 -22.28 -25.84
CA PHE A 480 1.52 -23.63 -25.48
C PHE A 480 1.30 -24.51 -26.72
N PHE A 481 0.64 -23.99 -27.76
CA PHE A 481 0.38 -24.72 -29.00
C PHE A 481 1.60 -24.89 -29.91
N LYS A 482 2.69 -24.15 -29.71
CA LYS A 482 3.97 -24.31 -30.43
C LYS A 482 4.82 -25.46 -29.89
N LEU A 483 4.55 -25.97 -28.68
CA LEU A 483 5.25 -27.12 -28.12
C LEU A 483 4.93 -28.40 -28.91
N PRO A 484 5.93 -29.27 -29.18
CA PRO A 484 5.71 -30.57 -29.82
C PRO A 484 4.64 -31.41 -29.10
N LYS A 485 3.66 -31.89 -29.86
CA LYS A 485 2.57 -32.72 -29.35
C LYS A 485 2.97 -34.19 -29.44
N GLY A 486 2.76 -34.94 -28.36
CA GLY A 486 2.80 -36.39 -28.39
C GLY A 486 1.62 -36.97 -29.16
N GLY A 487 1.74 -38.23 -29.58
CA GLY A 487 0.71 -38.91 -30.36
C GLY A 487 -0.52 -39.28 -29.53
N THR A 488 -1.42 -38.34 -29.27
CA THR A 488 -2.68 -38.57 -28.50
C THR A 488 -3.76 -39.30 -29.32
N GLY A 489 -3.39 -40.35 -30.05
CA GLY A 489 -4.29 -41.14 -30.88
C GLY A 489 -4.74 -42.42 -30.18
N ILE A 490 -5.94 -42.92 -30.49
CA ILE A 490 -6.49 -44.18 -29.93
C ILE A 490 -5.51 -45.36 -30.13
N VAL A 491 -4.72 -45.33 -31.20
CA VAL A 491 -3.66 -46.33 -31.51
C VAL A 491 -2.50 -46.27 -30.50
N ALA A 492 -2.13 -45.10 -29.99
CA ALA A 492 -0.99 -44.93 -29.07
C ALA A 492 -1.30 -45.46 -27.66
N ALA A 493 -2.53 -45.26 -27.19
CA ALA A 493 -3.03 -45.87 -25.95
C ALA A 493 -3.07 -47.40 -26.03
N ALA A 494 -3.38 -47.95 -27.21
CA ALA A 494 -3.40 -49.40 -27.44
C ALA A 494 -1.99 -50.03 -27.56
N THR A 495 -0.98 -49.27 -28.01
CA THR A 495 0.41 -49.77 -28.17
C THR A 495 1.35 -49.39 -27.02
N GLY A 496 0.90 -48.59 -26.05
CA GLY A 496 1.76 -48.02 -25.01
C GLY A 496 2.72 -46.95 -25.53
N MET A 497 2.46 -46.38 -26.72
CA MET A 497 3.25 -45.32 -27.34
C MET A 497 2.82 -43.91 -26.93
N ASP A 498 1.85 -43.78 -26.02
CA ASP A 498 1.27 -42.50 -25.52
C ASP A 498 2.29 -41.44 -25.04
N GLY A 499 3.53 -41.85 -24.74
CA GLY A 499 4.61 -40.95 -24.29
C GLY A 499 5.61 -40.51 -25.37
N GLN A 500 5.63 -41.11 -26.56
CA GLN A 500 6.72 -40.87 -27.51
C GLN A 500 6.57 -39.52 -28.25
N ILE A 501 7.49 -38.60 -27.97
CA ILE A 501 7.62 -37.30 -28.65
C ILE A 501 8.99 -37.24 -29.31
N LYS A 502 9.02 -37.14 -30.65
CA LYS A 502 10.27 -36.86 -31.37
C LYS A 502 10.61 -35.38 -31.20
N VAL A 503 11.56 -35.10 -30.32
CA VAL A 503 12.14 -33.77 -30.10
C VAL A 503 13.54 -33.77 -30.72
N SER A 504 13.74 -32.98 -31.77
CA SER A 504 15.05 -32.75 -32.39
C SER A 504 15.89 -31.75 -31.58
N GLU A 505 17.18 -31.62 -31.89
CA GLU A 505 18.02 -30.58 -31.28
C GLU A 505 17.56 -29.15 -31.59
N ARG A 506 16.81 -28.93 -32.69
CA ARG A 506 16.18 -27.64 -32.97
C ARG A 506 14.99 -27.40 -32.04
N ASP A 507 14.17 -28.44 -31.86
CA ASP A 507 13.02 -28.39 -30.95
C ASP A 507 13.47 -28.16 -29.50
N GLU A 508 14.56 -28.79 -29.05
CA GLU A 508 15.16 -28.56 -27.72
C GLU A 508 15.50 -27.08 -27.49
N ARG A 509 16.15 -26.42 -28.45
CA ARG A 509 16.46 -24.98 -28.39
C ARG A 509 15.19 -24.13 -28.36
N VAL A 510 14.23 -24.43 -29.24
CA VAL A 510 12.93 -23.72 -29.30
C VAL A 510 12.16 -23.85 -27.98
N ILE A 511 12.12 -25.05 -27.38
CA ILE A 511 11.42 -25.27 -26.11
C ILE A 511 12.10 -24.49 -24.97
N CYS A 512 13.44 -24.42 -24.93
CA CYS A 512 14.15 -23.57 -23.96
C CYS A 512 13.79 -22.09 -24.12
N TYR A 513 13.72 -21.59 -25.36
CA TYR A 513 13.30 -20.20 -25.62
C TYR A 513 11.85 -19.96 -25.23
N ILE A 514 10.95 -20.94 -25.39
CA ILE A 514 9.58 -20.86 -24.87
C ILE A 514 9.56 -20.77 -23.34
N VAL A 515 10.37 -21.56 -22.62
CA VAL A 515 10.49 -21.48 -21.15
C VAL A 515 10.94 -20.09 -20.71
N ASN A 516 12.06 -19.60 -21.24
CA ASN A 516 12.62 -18.31 -20.86
C ASN A 516 11.68 -17.14 -21.21
N SER A 517 10.96 -17.23 -22.34
CA SER A 517 9.98 -16.22 -22.73
C SER A 517 8.75 -16.23 -21.85
N ALA A 518 8.28 -17.41 -21.44
CA ALA A 518 7.16 -17.52 -20.50
C ALA A 518 7.55 -17.02 -19.10
N GLU A 519 8.79 -17.25 -18.65
CA GLU A 519 9.32 -16.65 -17.40
C GLU A 519 9.40 -15.12 -17.51
N TYR A 520 9.96 -14.59 -18.60
CA TYR A 520 9.97 -13.16 -18.88
C TYR A 520 8.55 -12.57 -18.87
N CYS A 521 7.59 -13.21 -19.54
CA CYS A 521 6.20 -12.79 -19.52
C CYS A 521 5.54 -12.87 -18.14
N HIS A 522 5.82 -13.91 -17.35
CA HIS A 522 5.35 -14.03 -15.97
C HIS A 522 5.86 -12.85 -15.10
N LYS A 523 7.15 -12.52 -15.20
CA LYS A 523 7.74 -11.42 -14.44
C LYS A 523 7.19 -10.07 -14.90
N THR A 524 7.27 -9.76 -16.19
CA THR A 524 6.88 -8.46 -16.75
C THR A 524 5.36 -8.22 -16.73
N SER A 525 4.53 -9.26 -16.65
CA SER A 525 3.10 -9.09 -16.36
C SER A 525 2.82 -8.68 -14.91
N GLY A 526 3.63 -9.13 -13.94
CA GLY A 526 3.58 -8.63 -12.56
C GLY A 526 3.98 -7.16 -12.46
N GLU A 527 5.14 -6.81 -13.03
CA GLU A 527 5.64 -5.41 -13.11
C GLU A 527 4.63 -4.48 -13.81
N LEU A 528 3.89 -4.99 -14.80
CA LEU A 528 2.82 -4.26 -15.49
C LEU A 528 1.59 -4.03 -14.59
N ALA A 529 1.23 -4.98 -13.72
CA ALA A 529 0.12 -4.82 -12.78
C ALA A 529 0.46 -3.77 -11.72
N GLU A 530 1.67 -3.83 -11.14
CA GLU A 530 2.18 -2.83 -10.19
C GLU A 530 2.12 -1.42 -10.81
N ASN A 531 2.70 -1.23 -11.99
CA ASN A 531 2.68 0.04 -12.72
C ASN A 531 1.26 0.59 -13.00
N VAL A 532 0.32 -0.30 -13.34
CA VAL A 532 -1.08 0.12 -13.55
C VAL A 532 -1.77 0.46 -12.22
N SER A 533 -1.46 -0.25 -11.13
CA SER A 533 -2.05 0.00 -9.81
C SER A 533 -1.63 1.35 -9.21
N GLU A 534 -0.40 1.81 -9.49
CA GLU A 534 0.09 3.14 -9.07
C GLU A 534 -0.56 4.30 -9.84
N ILE A 535 -0.96 4.05 -11.09
CA ILE A 535 -1.47 5.08 -12.01
C ILE A 535 -2.99 5.19 -11.98
N ILE A 536 -3.70 4.08 -11.75
CA ILE A 536 -5.16 4.03 -11.83
C ILE A 536 -5.84 4.74 -10.65
N ASP A 537 -7.09 5.18 -10.83
CA ASP A 537 -7.89 5.71 -9.73
C ASP A 537 -8.04 4.65 -8.61
N PRO A 538 -7.87 5.01 -7.32
CA PRO A 538 -7.89 4.07 -6.20
C PRO A 538 -9.14 3.17 -6.13
N HIS A 539 -10.27 3.60 -6.69
CA HIS A 539 -11.48 2.77 -6.76
C HIS A 539 -11.31 1.47 -7.57
N TYR A 540 -10.34 1.43 -8.50
CA TYR A 540 -10.08 0.30 -9.37
C TYR A 540 -8.81 -0.49 -9.02
N ALA A 541 -7.96 0.04 -8.12
CA ALA A 541 -6.64 -0.54 -7.79
C ALA A 541 -6.76 -2.00 -7.31
N ASP A 542 -7.71 -2.30 -6.42
CA ASP A 542 -7.98 -3.66 -5.92
C ASP A 542 -8.35 -4.68 -7.02
N GLY A 543 -8.77 -4.20 -8.20
CA GLY A 543 -9.12 -5.05 -9.35
C GLY A 543 -7.97 -5.27 -10.35
N VAL A 544 -6.79 -4.70 -10.09
CA VAL A 544 -5.58 -4.80 -10.93
C VAL A 544 -4.75 -6.02 -10.52
N ASP A 545 -5.18 -7.20 -10.97
CA ASP A 545 -4.48 -8.48 -10.74
C ASP A 545 -3.95 -9.09 -12.05
N MET A 546 -2.80 -9.77 -11.98
CA MET A 546 -2.23 -10.57 -13.08
C MET A 546 -1.99 -12.03 -12.70
N SER A 547 -2.42 -12.50 -11.53
CA SER A 547 -2.24 -13.86 -11.04
C SER A 547 -2.69 -14.92 -12.06
N GLU A 548 -3.89 -14.77 -12.64
CA GLU A 548 -4.39 -15.71 -13.65
C GLU A 548 -3.53 -15.74 -14.93
N VAL A 549 -2.86 -14.63 -15.27
CA VAL A 549 -2.00 -14.54 -16.46
C VAL A 549 -0.63 -15.15 -16.16
N GLN A 550 -0.12 -14.94 -14.94
CA GLN A 550 1.09 -15.56 -14.44
C GLN A 550 0.94 -17.09 -14.35
N ASP A 551 -0.19 -17.58 -13.83
CA ASP A 551 -0.47 -19.02 -13.75
C ASP A 551 -0.53 -19.69 -15.14
N GLU A 552 -1.06 -19.01 -16.18
CA GLU A 552 -1.01 -19.49 -17.57
C GLU A 552 0.42 -19.59 -18.10
N PHE A 553 1.29 -18.60 -17.84
CA PHE A 553 2.70 -18.69 -18.20
C PHE A 553 3.44 -19.79 -17.40
N SER A 554 3.12 -19.98 -16.11
CA SER A 554 3.64 -21.11 -15.31
C SER A 554 3.21 -22.48 -15.87
N ALA A 555 1.99 -22.58 -16.41
CA ALA A 555 1.52 -23.78 -17.10
C ALA A 555 2.30 -24.04 -18.40
N VAL A 556 2.60 -22.99 -19.19
CA VAL A 556 3.49 -23.08 -20.37
C VAL A 556 4.88 -23.57 -20.00
N ILE A 557 5.51 -22.98 -18.97
CA ILE A 557 6.84 -23.39 -18.46
C ILE A 557 6.82 -24.87 -18.06
N THR A 558 5.85 -25.26 -17.24
CA THR A 558 5.72 -26.65 -16.75
C THR A 558 5.53 -27.63 -17.90
N LYS A 559 4.68 -27.30 -18.87
CA LYS A 559 4.44 -28.14 -20.05
C LYS A 559 5.69 -28.24 -20.93
N ALA A 560 6.40 -27.15 -21.13
CA ALA A 560 7.63 -27.10 -21.92
C ALA A 560 8.73 -27.99 -21.32
N LEU A 561 9.00 -27.88 -20.01
CA LEU A 561 9.98 -28.71 -19.31
C LEU A 561 9.60 -30.20 -19.33
N VAL A 562 8.32 -30.54 -19.19
CA VAL A 562 7.84 -31.93 -19.34
C VAL A 562 8.03 -32.44 -20.78
N THR A 563 7.83 -31.61 -21.80
CA THR A 563 8.09 -32.00 -23.20
C THR A 563 9.57 -32.26 -23.48
N LEU A 564 10.50 -31.52 -22.85
CA LEU A 564 11.94 -31.83 -22.92
C LEU A 564 12.26 -33.20 -22.30
N VAL A 565 11.68 -33.51 -21.14
CA VAL A 565 11.85 -34.82 -20.48
C VAL A 565 11.31 -35.94 -21.37
N LEU A 566 10.08 -35.82 -21.90
CA LEU A 566 9.48 -36.79 -22.83
C LEU A 566 10.32 -36.98 -24.12
N GLY A 567 10.96 -35.92 -24.60
CA GLY A 567 11.88 -35.96 -25.74
C GLY A 567 13.11 -36.82 -25.47
N LEU A 568 13.78 -36.61 -24.33
CA LEU A 568 14.93 -37.43 -23.93
C LEU A 568 14.53 -38.86 -23.56
N GLU A 569 13.38 -39.06 -22.92
CA GLU A 569 12.82 -40.40 -22.69
C GLU A 569 12.63 -41.16 -24.01
N THR A 570 12.13 -40.50 -25.05
CA THR A 570 11.92 -41.12 -26.38
C THR A 570 13.25 -41.53 -27.03
N LYS A 571 14.30 -40.70 -26.90
CA LYS A 571 15.66 -41.04 -27.35
C LYS A 571 16.23 -42.20 -26.50
N PHE A 572 16.07 -42.15 -25.18
CA PHE A 572 16.53 -43.20 -24.27
C PHE A 572 15.84 -44.55 -24.52
N ASP A 573 14.52 -44.55 -24.73
CA ASP A 573 13.73 -45.76 -25.06
C ASP A 573 14.16 -46.36 -26.41
N THR A 574 14.75 -45.58 -27.32
CA THR A 574 15.35 -46.09 -28.57
C THR A 574 16.60 -46.92 -28.26
N GLU A 575 17.48 -46.46 -27.36
CA GLU A 575 18.64 -47.22 -26.90
C GLU A 575 18.26 -48.43 -26.02
N MET A 576 17.18 -48.31 -25.23
CA MET A 576 16.60 -49.47 -24.53
C MET A 576 16.09 -50.53 -25.52
N ALA A 577 15.52 -50.13 -26.66
CA ALA A 577 15.16 -51.07 -27.71
C ALA A 577 16.39 -51.77 -28.34
N VAL A 578 17.56 -51.11 -28.37
CA VAL A 578 18.83 -51.76 -28.75
C VAL A 578 19.27 -52.76 -27.68
N MET A 579 19.25 -52.39 -26.40
CA MET A 579 19.57 -53.27 -25.26
C MET A 579 18.75 -54.57 -25.26
N THR A 580 17.45 -54.50 -25.53
CA THR A 580 16.58 -55.71 -25.59
C THR A 580 16.87 -56.65 -26.75
N ARG A 581 17.63 -56.20 -27.77
CA ARG A 581 18.01 -57.00 -28.95
C ARG A 581 19.37 -57.68 -28.84
N VAL A 582 20.18 -57.33 -27.82
CA VAL A 582 21.46 -58.00 -27.54
C VAL A 582 21.20 -59.48 -27.18
N PRO A 583 21.98 -60.44 -27.71
CA PRO A 583 21.77 -61.88 -27.49
C PRO A 583 22.32 -62.34 -26.12
N TRP A 584 21.74 -61.83 -25.03
CA TRP A 584 22.17 -62.02 -23.64
C TRP A 584 22.31 -63.49 -23.18
N SER A 585 21.65 -64.44 -23.85
CA SER A 585 21.74 -65.86 -23.54
C SER A 585 22.94 -66.58 -24.16
N THR A 586 23.58 -65.99 -25.18
CA THR A 586 24.67 -66.60 -25.95
C THR A 586 25.92 -65.71 -26.01
N LEU A 587 26.09 -64.83 -25.02
CA LEU A 587 27.27 -63.98 -24.88
C LEU A 587 28.47 -64.84 -24.42
N GLU A 588 29.52 -64.93 -25.23
CA GLU A 588 30.67 -65.83 -24.97
C GLU A 588 31.67 -65.28 -23.94
N SER A 589 31.89 -63.96 -23.94
CA SER A 589 32.83 -63.27 -23.04
C SER A 589 32.29 -61.92 -22.57
N VAL A 590 32.79 -61.46 -21.42
CA VAL A 590 32.58 -60.10 -20.92
C VAL A 590 33.65 -59.19 -21.50
N GLY A 591 33.28 -57.99 -21.92
CA GLY A 591 34.17 -56.98 -22.49
C GLY A 591 33.88 -55.57 -21.96
N ASP A 592 34.18 -54.56 -22.77
CA ASP A 592 33.84 -53.16 -22.49
C ASP A 592 32.31 -52.92 -22.52
N GLN A 593 31.87 -51.72 -22.13
CA GLN A 593 30.45 -51.36 -22.08
C GLN A 593 29.73 -51.51 -23.45
N SER A 594 28.51 -52.03 -23.42
CA SER A 594 27.71 -52.32 -24.61
C SER A 594 27.41 -51.08 -25.47
N GLY A 595 27.20 -51.29 -26.77
CA GLY A 595 26.93 -50.21 -27.73
C GLY A 595 25.76 -49.28 -27.38
N TYR A 596 24.69 -49.80 -26.77
CA TYR A 596 23.56 -48.98 -26.33
C TYR A 596 23.92 -48.02 -25.17
N VAL A 597 24.92 -48.35 -24.34
CA VAL A 597 25.43 -47.47 -23.28
C VAL A 597 26.13 -46.27 -23.90
N ASN A 598 26.89 -46.49 -24.99
CA ASN A 598 27.49 -45.41 -25.78
C ASN A 598 26.43 -44.54 -26.47
N GLY A 599 25.33 -45.15 -26.94
CA GLY A 599 24.17 -44.44 -27.47
C GLY A 599 23.50 -43.53 -26.42
N ILE A 600 23.23 -44.05 -25.22
CA ILE A 600 22.72 -43.28 -24.08
C ILE A 600 23.65 -42.11 -23.76
N ASN A 601 24.97 -42.35 -23.70
CA ASN A 601 25.94 -41.31 -23.43
C ASN A 601 25.94 -40.23 -24.52
N THR A 602 25.82 -40.62 -25.79
CA THR A 602 25.75 -39.68 -26.93
C THR A 602 24.50 -38.82 -26.87
N VAL A 603 23.33 -39.41 -26.58
CA VAL A 603 22.06 -38.69 -26.41
C VAL A 603 22.15 -37.65 -25.29
N LEU A 604 22.65 -38.06 -24.12
CA LEU A 604 22.73 -37.17 -22.96
C LEU A 604 23.82 -36.11 -23.14
N SER A 605 25.00 -36.49 -23.63
CA SER A 605 26.12 -35.57 -23.86
C SER A 605 25.85 -34.55 -24.96
N GLY A 606 24.98 -34.86 -25.93
CA GLY A 606 24.54 -33.90 -26.94
C GLY A 606 23.55 -32.87 -26.37
N SER A 607 22.49 -33.33 -25.70
CA SER A 607 21.39 -32.45 -25.27
C SER A 607 21.68 -31.71 -23.96
N ILE A 608 22.26 -32.35 -22.94
CA ILE A 608 22.40 -31.76 -21.59
C ILE A 608 23.19 -30.44 -21.58
N PRO A 609 24.34 -30.29 -22.27
CA PRO A 609 25.06 -29.02 -22.31
C PRO A 609 24.28 -27.88 -22.98
N VAL A 610 23.44 -28.20 -23.98
CA VAL A 610 22.58 -27.20 -24.65
C VAL A 610 21.47 -26.74 -23.71
N LEU A 611 20.76 -27.68 -23.08
CA LEU A 611 19.68 -27.36 -22.13
C LEU A 611 20.23 -26.59 -20.91
N GLY A 612 21.39 -27.00 -20.38
CA GLY A 612 22.07 -26.32 -19.27
C GLY A 612 22.68 -24.96 -19.63
N LYS A 613 22.93 -24.67 -20.91
CA LYS A 613 23.33 -23.34 -21.38
C LYS A 613 22.13 -22.39 -21.53
N LEU A 614 20.98 -22.92 -21.98
CA LEU A 614 19.83 -22.10 -22.36
C LEU A 614 18.84 -21.85 -21.23
N LEU A 615 18.64 -22.79 -20.31
CA LEU A 615 17.70 -22.69 -19.19
C LEU A 615 18.32 -22.03 -17.96
N THR A 616 17.51 -21.28 -17.20
CA THR A 616 17.91 -20.78 -15.88
C THR A 616 18.14 -21.95 -14.89
N PRO A 617 18.98 -21.78 -13.86
CA PRO A 617 19.34 -22.88 -12.95
C PRO A 617 18.15 -23.53 -12.23
N VAL A 618 17.09 -22.77 -11.97
CA VAL A 618 15.86 -23.27 -11.33
C VAL A 618 15.13 -24.27 -12.24
N TYR A 619 14.90 -23.91 -13.50
CA TYR A 619 14.23 -24.80 -14.45
C TYR A 619 15.12 -25.94 -14.91
N PHE A 620 16.43 -25.71 -15.03
CA PHE A 620 17.37 -26.78 -15.32
C PHE A 620 17.39 -27.84 -14.20
N GLN A 621 17.42 -27.44 -12.93
CA GLN A 621 17.32 -28.38 -11.81
C GLN A 621 15.98 -29.13 -11.78
N PHE A 622 14.85 -28.44 -12.03
CA PHE A 622 13.53 -29.10 -12.12
C PHE A 622 13.49 -30.15 -13.24
N PHE A 623 14.05 -29.81 -14.41
CA PHE A 623 14.19 -30.73 -15.53
C PHE A 623 15.07 -31.94 -15.17
N LEU A 624 16.21 -31.73 -14.51
CA LEU A 624 17.09 -32.81 -14.04
C LEU A 624 16.38 -33.75 -13.07
N ASP A 625 15.70 -33.22 -12.04
CA ASP A 625 14.98 -34.02 -11.05
C ASP A 625 13.89 -34.89 -11.71
N LYS A 626 13.18 -34.35 -12.71
CA LYS A 626 12.20 -35.10 -13.51
C LYS A 626 12.83 -36.14 -14.42
N LEU A 627 13.95 -35.83 -15.06
CA LEU A 627 14.69 -36.75 -15.92
C LEU A 627 15.22 -37.95 -15.10
N ALA A 628 15.88 -37.70 -13.97
CA ALA A 628 16.35 -38.75 -13.06
C ALA A 628 15.22 -39.63 -12.52
N SER A 629 14.06 -39.03 -12.21
CA SER A 629 12.85 -39.74 -11.79
C SER A 629 12.27 -40.69 -12.86
N SER A 630 12.71 -40.58 -14.12
CA SER A 630 12.21 -41.38 -15.23
C SER A 630 13.23 -42.38 -15.78
N LEU A 631 14.48 -41.96 -16.02
CA LEU A 631 15.48 -42.81 -16.69
C LEU A 631 15.87 -44.05 -15.89
N GLY A 632 16.08 -43.93 -14.57
CA GLY A 632 16.43 -45.07 -13.71
C GLY A 632 15.34 -46.17 -13.69
N PRO A 633 14.08 -45.83 -13.38
CA PRO A 633 12.97 -46.78 -13.46
C PRO A 633 12.75 -47.37 -14.86
N ARG A 634 12.95 -46.60 -15.94
CA ARG A 634 12.89 -47.13 -17.32
C ARG A 634 13.99 -48.12 -17.61
N PHE A 635 15.23 -47.84 -17.19
CA PHE A 635 16.34 -48.78 -17.33
C PHE A 635 16.03 -50.11 -16.63
N TYR A 636 15.63 -50.04 -15.36
CA TYR A 636 15.21 -51.18 -14.56
C TYR A 636 14.08 -51.99 -15.23
N ALA A 637 13.05 -51.32 -15.75
CA ALA A 637 11.93 -51.96 -16.43
C ALA A 637 12.32 -52.63 -17.77
N ASN A 638 13.32 -52.10 -18.49
CA ASN A 638 13.79 -52.70 -19.74
C ASN A 638 14.70 -53.92 -19.51
N ILE A 639 15.36 -54.07 -18.36
CA ILE A 639 16.02 -55.34 -17.98
C ILE A 639 15.00 -56.49 -17.99
N PHE A 640 13.79 -56.30 -17.47
CA PHE A 640 12.71 -57.30 -17.52
C PHE A 640 12.13 -57.55 -18.93
N ARG A 641 12.50 -56.76 -19.94
CA ARG A 641 12.14 -56.98 -21.35
C ARG A 641 13.23 -57.73 -22.11
N CYS A 642 14.43 -57.86 -21.55
CA CYS A 642 15.43 -58.81 -22.05
C CYS A 642 14.90 -60.23 -21.88
N LYS A 643 15.36 -61.14 -22.75
CA LYS A 643 15.09 -62.58 -22.63
C LYS A 643 15.97 -63.18 -21.50
N GLN A 644 16.16 -64.50 -21.54
CA GLN A 644 17.08 -65.19 -20.64
C GLN A 644 18.49 -64.59 -20.69
N LEU A 645 19.06 -64.35 -19.51
CA LEU A 645 20.42 -63.89 -19.30
C LEU A 645 21.30 -65.10 -18.96
N SER A 646 22.39 -65.31 -19.71
CA SER A 646 23.46 -66.21 -19.26
C SER A 646 24.23 -65.56 -18.11
N GLU A 647 25.06 -66.33 -17.41
CA GLU A 647 25.95 -65.76 -16.38
C GLU A 647 26.85 -64.66 -16.97
N THR A 648 27.51 -64.92 -18.09
CA THR A 648 28.30 -63.94 -18.86
C THR A 648 27.47 -62.72 -19.27
N GLY A 649 26.23 -62.93 -19.73
CA GLY A 649 25.31 -61.85 -20.11
C GLY A 649 24.91 -60.97 -18.93
N ALA A 650 24.66 -61.56 -17.76
CA ALA A 650 24.36 -60.82 -16.53
C ALA A 650 25.59 -60.10 -15.96
N GLN A 651 26.80 -60.66 -16.12
CA GLN A 651 28.07 -59.97 -15.77
C GLN A 651 28.26 -58.73 -16.65
N GLN A 652 28.10 -58.85 -17.97
CA GLN A 652 28.17 -57.73 -18.91
C GLN A 652 27.10 -56.66 -18.60
N MET A 653 25.85 -57.06 -18.38
CA MET A 653 24.77 -56.11 -18.05
C MET A 653 25.00 -55.39 -16.70
N LEU A 654 25.72 -56.01 -15.77
CA LEU A 654 26.09 -55.36 -14.50
C LEU A 654 27.17 -54.28 -14.71
N LEU A 655 28.14 -54.51 -15.60
CA LEU A 655 29.10 -53.48 -16.04
C LEU A 655 28.37 -52.34 -16.76
N ASP A 656 27.47 -52.66 -17.69
CA ASP A 656 26.66 -51.67 -18.40
C ASP A 656 25.80 -50.83 -17.44
N THR A 657 25.26 -51.45 -16.38
CA THR A 657 24.50 -50.78 -15.33
C THR A 657 25.36 -49.78 -14.55
N GLN A 658 26.61 -50.13 -14.25
CA GLN A 658 27.57 -49.21 -13.61
C GLN A 658 27.95 -48.05 -14.53
N ALA A 659 28.14 -48.32 -15.82
CA ALA A 659 28.42 -47.28 -16.82
C ALA A 659 27.25 -46.31 -16.99
N VAL A 660 26.01 -46.81 -17.16
CA VAL A 660 24.79 -45.98 -17.19
C VAL A 660 24.66 -45.16 -15.91
N LYS A 661 24.97 -45.73 -14.74
CA LYS A 661 24.97 -45.00 -13.47
C LYS A 661 26.01 -43.88 -13.44
N SER A 662 27.22 -44.08 -13.96
CA SER A 662 28.23 -43.01 -14.07
C SER A 662 27.75 -41.89 -14.97
N ILE A 663 27.26 -42.22 -16.18
CA ILE A 663 26.70 -41.26 -17.14
C ILE A 663 25.59 -40.42 -16.49
N LEU A 664 24.64 -41.06 -15.79
CA LEU A 664 23.56 -40.35 -15.10
C LEU A 664 24.06 -39.47 -13.93
N LEU A 665 25.10 -39.89 -13.19
CA LEU A 665 25.69 -39.09 -12.12
C LEU A 665 26.51 -37.90 -12.64
N GLU A 666 27.06 -38.01 -13.85
CA GLU A 666 27.83 -36.95 -14.51
C GLU A 666 26.94 -35.88 -15.15
N ILE A 667 25.67 -36.16 -15.51
CA ILE A 667 24.74 -35.21 -16.14
C ILE A 667 24.81 -33.77 -15.57
N PRO A 668 24.76 -33.52 -14.25
CA PRO A 668 24.79 -32.15 -13.73
C PRO A 668 26.13 -31.43 -14.00
N SER A 669 27.25 -32.16 -14.10
CA SER A 669 28.56 -31.57 -14.37
C SER A 669 28.74 -31.20 -15.85
N LEU A 670 28.13 -31.97 -16.78
CA LEU A 670 28.13 -31.67 -18.22
C LEU A 670 27.51 -30.29 -18.53
N ALA A 671 26.53 -29.85 -17.74
CA ALA A 671 25.84 -28.58 -17.90
C ALA A 671 26.66 -27.35 -17.50
N ARG A 672 27.79 -27.53 -16.79
CA ARG A 672 28.63 -26.46 -16.20
C ARG A 672 27.93 -25.51 -15.21
N GLN A 673 26.66 -25.75 -14.87
CA GLN A 673 25.97 -25.04 -13.81
C GLN A 673 26.40 -25.61 -12.45
N THR A 674 26.81 -24.75 -11.52
CA THR A 674 27.58 -25.13 -10.31
C THR A 674 26.79 -25.80 -9.18
N SER A 675 25.51 -26.13 -9.39
CA SER A 675 24.65 -26.76 -8.38
C SER A 675 24.55 -28.27 -8.58
N THR A 676 25.58 -29.02 -8.18
CA THR A 676 25.51 -30.48 -8.02
C THR A 676 24.68 -30.82 -6.79
N ALA A 677 23.36 -30.66 -6.88
CA ALA A 677 22.45 -30.91 -5.78
C ALA A 677 22.60 -32.35 -5.27
N ALA A 678 23.08 -32.52 -4.04
CA ALA A 678 23.35 -33.84 -3.46
C ALA A 678 22.09 -34.73 -3.36
N SER A 679 20.90 -34.15 -3.48
CA SER A 679 19.62 -34.84 -3.68
C SER A 679 19.58 -35.64 -4.98
N TYR A 680 20.03 -35.06 -6.10
CA TYR A 680 20.04 -35.68 -7.42
C TYR A 680 20.93 -36.93 -7.43
N SER A 681 22.19 -36.81 -6.98
CA SER A 681 23.13 -37.92 -6.96
C SER A 681 22.68 -39.06 -6.03
N LYS A 682 22.05 -38.73 -4.89
CA LYS A 682 21.43 -39.71 -3.99
C LYS A 682 20.24 -40.43 -4.66
N PHE A 683 19.39 -39.68 -5.37
CA PHE A 683 18.24 -40.24 -6.09
C PHE A 683 18.68 -41.20 -7.19
N VAL A 684 19.56 -40.76 -8.10
CA VAL A 684 20.12 -41.59 -9.18
C VAL A 684 20.80 -42.84 -8.61
N SER A 685 21.62 -42.68 -7.57
CA SER A 685 22.30 -43.82 -6.92
C SER A 685 21.31 -44.84 -6.36
N ARG A 686 20.18 -44.39 -5.77
CA ARG A 686 19.14 -45.27 -5.25
C ARG A 686 18.43 -46.03 -6.37
N GLU A 687 17.94 -45.37 -7.40
CA GLU A 687 17.22 -46.06 -8.49
C GLU A 687 18.14 -47.03 -9.25
N MET A 688 19.38 -46.64 -9.54
CA MET A 688 20.35 -47.53 -10.20
C MET A 688 20.79 -48.69 -9.30
N SER A 689 20.85 -48.53 -7.97
CA SER A 689 21.16 -49.63 -7.05
C SER A 689 20.14 -50.78 -7.11
N ARG A 690 18.89 -50.51 -7.52
CA ARG A 690 17.87 -51.55 -7.74
C ARG A 690 18.18 -52.41 -8.96
N ALA A 691 18.71 -51.82 -10.03
CA ALA A 691 19.18 -52.54 -11.21
C ALA A 691 20.44 -53.38 -10.90
N GLU A 692 21.40 -52.82 -10.14
CA GLU A 692 22.54 -53.59 -9.65
C GLU A 692 22.12 -54.77 -8.76
N ALA A 693 21.16 -54.55 -7.85
CA ALA A 693 20.62 -55.57 -6.97
C ALA A 693 19.96 -56.72 -7.76
N LEU A 694 19.14 -56.38 -8.75
CA LEU A 694 18.50 -57.33 -9.66
C LEU A 694 19.53 -58.25 -10.33
N LEU A 695 20.58 -57.66 -10.90
CA LEU A 695 21.62 -58.41 -11.60
C LEU A 695 22.49 -59.25 -10.66
N LYS A 696 22.75 -58.77 -9.43
CA LYS A 696 23.41 -59.55 -8.37
C LYS A 696 22.59 -60.78 -7.96
N VAL A 697 21.26 -60.69 -7.90
CA VAL A 697 20.39 -61.87 -7.70
C VAL A 697 20.49 -62.83 -8.89
N ILE A 698 20.45 -62.34 -10.13
CA ILE A 698 20.59 -63.18 -11.34
C ILE A 698 21.95 -63.90 -11.38
N LEU A 699 23.02 -63.26 -10.91
CA LEU A 699 24.36 -63.84 -10.84
C LEU A 699 24.58 -64.81 -9.67
N SER A 700 23.72 -64.79 -8.65
CA SER A 700 23.90 -65.68 -7.48
C SER A 700 23.73 -67.17 -7.84
N PRO A 701 24.46 -68.10 -7.17
CA PRO A 701 24.25 -69.54 -7.33
C PRO A 701 22.81 -69.97 -7.07
N ILE A 702 22.37 -71.04 -7.73
CA ILE A 702 20.99 -71.55 -7.62
C ILE A 702 20.65 -71.89 -6.16
N ASP A 703 21.60 -72.44 -5.41
CA ASP A 703 21.41 -72.85 -4.02
C ASP A 703 21.23 -71.66 -3.03
N SER A 704 21.63 -70.44 -3.42
CA SER A 704 21.61 -69.24 -2.56
C SER A 704 20.83 -68.05 -3.15
N VAL A 705 20.13 -68.25 -4.27
CA VAL A 705 19.40 -67.17 -4.98
C VAL A 705 18.25 -66.60 -4.16
N ALA A 706 17.57 -67.44 -3.38
CA ALA A 706 16.49 -67.03 -2.48
C ALA A 706 17.00 -66.09 -1.38
N ASP A 707 18.13 -66.42 -0.74
CA ASP A 707 18.70 -65.60 0.33
C ASP A 707 19.33 -64.30 -0.21
N THR A 708 19.94 -64.37 -1.41
CA THR A 708 20.44 -63.18 -2.10
C THR A 708 19.30 -62.22 -2.45
N TYR A 709 18.15 -62.74 -2.88
CA TYR A 709 16.96 -61.92 -3.12
C TYR A 709 16.42 -61.30 -1.82
N ARG A 710 16.28 -62.07 -0.72
CA ARG A 710 15.87 -61.52 0.59
C ARG A 710 16.77 -60.39 1.09
N ALA A 711 18.08 -60.54 0.91
CA ALA A 711 19.06 -59.54 1.35
C ALA A 711 19.03 -58.24 0.54
N LEU A 712 18.74 -58.32 -0.76
CA LEU A 712 18.78 -57.18 -1.67
C LEU A 712 17.41 -56.54 -1.95
N PHE A 713 16.32 -57.30 -1.76
CA PHE A 713 14.93 -56.86 -1.93
C PHE A 713 14.09 -57.21 -0.68
N PRO A 714 14.32 -56.56 0.48
CA PRO A 714 13.61 -56.86 1.73
C PRO A 714 12.10 -56.59 1.68
N GLU A 715 11.64 -55.70 0.79
CA GLU A 715 10.21 -55.46 0.50
C GLU A 715 9.74 -56.13 -0.81
N GLY A 716 10.56 -57.04 -1.36
CA GLY A 716 10.31 -57.73 -2.62
C GLY A 716 9.16 -58.72 -2.56
N THR A 717 8.42 -58.88 -3.67
CA THR A 717 7.28 -59.80 -3.74
C THR A 717 7.65 -61.16 -4.34
N PRO A 718 6.98 -62.28 -3.96
CA PRO A 718 7.21 -63.59 -4.59
C PRO A 718 7.00 -63.57 -6.12
N MET A 719 6.09 -62.72 -6.64
CA MET A 719 5.88 -62.55 -8.08
C MET A 719 7.04 -61.83 -8.78
N GLU A 720 7.66 -60.86 -8.12
CA GLU A 720 8.87 -60.20 -8.62
C GLU A 720 10.03 -61.19 -8.61
N PHE A 721 10.22 -61.94 -7.52
CA PHE A 721 11.23 -63.00 -7.43
C PHE A 721 11.08 -64.05 -8.56
N GLN A 722 9.85 -64.51 -8.83
CA GLN A 722 9.58 -65.43 -9.94
C GLN A 722 10.07 -64.86 -11.29
N ARG A 723 9.78 -63.58 -11.59
CA ARG A 723 10.26 -62.95 -12.84
C ARG A 723 11.79 -62.89 -12.92
N ILE A 724 12.47 -62.73 -11.79
CA ILE A 724 13.94 -62.75 -11.73
C ILE A 724 14.48 -64.17 -12.02
N LEU A 725 13.82 -65.22 -11.51
CA LEU A 725 14.18 -66.61 -11.82
C LEU A 725 13.89 -66.99 -13.29
N GLU A 726 12.86 -66.39 -13.90
CA GLU A 726 12.56 -66.49 -15.33
C GLU A 726 13.64 -65.80 -16.18
N LEU A 727 14.10 -64.60 -15.79
CA LEU A 727 15.24 -63.90 -16.41
C LEU A 727 16.56 -64.68 -16.29
N LYS A 728 16.82 -65.34 -15.16
CA LYS A 728 17.97 -66.24 -14.95
C LYS A 728 17.89 -67.51 -15.83
N GLY A 729 16.77 -67.77 -16.50
CA GLY A 729 16.63 -68.87 -17.45
C GLY A 729 16.48 -70.26 -16.82
N LEU A 730 16.15 -70.34 -15.52
CA LEU A 730 15.94 -71.61 -14.82
C LEU A 730 14.75 -72.40 -15.40
N LYS A 731 14.76 -73.73 -15.29
CA LYS A 731 13.61 -74.55 -15.73
C LYS A 731 12.47 -74.39 -14.74
N LYS A 732 11.22 -74.52 -15.20
CA LYS A 732 10.02 -74.38 -14.35
C LYS A 732 10.00 -75.30 -13.11
N ALA A 733 10.61 -76.48 -13.19
CA ALA A 733 10.73 -77.38 -12.04
C ALA A 733 11.65 -76.80 -10.95
N ASP A 734 12.84 -76.32 -11.35
CA ASP A 734 13.82 -75.68 -10.47
C ASP A 734 13.23 -74.41 -9.86
N GLN A 735 12.57 -73.58 -10.69
CA GLN A 735 11.85 -72.37 -10.24
C GLN A 735 10.81 -72.70 -9.16
N GLN A 736 9.98 -73.73 -9.37
CA GLN A 736 8.95 -74.10 -8.40
C GLN A 736 9.55 -74.58 -7.09
N SER A 737 10.62 -75.40 -7.12
CA SER A 737 11.31 -75.84 -5.90
C SER A 737 11.86 -74.65 -5.10
N ILE A 738 12.50 -73.69 -5.78
CA ILE A 738 13.06 -72.49 -5.16
C ILE A 738 11.95 -71.60 -4.61
N LEU A 739 10.82 -71.44 -5.31
CA LEU A 739 9.66 -70.67 -4.84
C LEU A 739 8.97 -71.33 -3.64
N ASP A 740 8.85 -72.65 -3.63
CA ASP A 740 8.26 -73.40 -2.50
C ASP A 740 9.14 -73.26 -1.26
N ASP A 741 10.46 -73.38 -1.39
CA ASP A 741 11.41 -73.18 -0.28
C ASP A 741 11.52 -71.70 0.14
N PHE A 742 11.34 -70.76 -0.79
CA PHE A 742 11.22 -69.33 -0.50
C PHE A 742 9.98 -69.03 0.35
N ASN A 743 8.83 -69.62 0.00
CA ASN A 743 7.55 -69.42 0.68
C ASN A 743 7.49 -70.13 2.05
N LYS A 744 8.11 -71.31 2.21
CA LYS A 744 8.23 -72.00 3.52
C LYS A 744 8.97 -71.15 4.55
N HIS A 745 10.02 -70.47 4.12
CA HIS A 745 10.82 -69.57 4.95
C HIS A 745 10.36 -68.13 4.72
N GLY A 746 9.15 -67.82 5.22
CA GLY A 746 8.58 -66.48 5.21
C GLY A 746 9.45 -65.43 5.93
N PRO A 747 9.11 -64.13 5.87
CA PRO A 747 9.99 -63.02 6.27
C PRO A 747 10.11 -62.85 7.80
N GLY A 748 10.63 -63.87 8.47
CA GLY A 748 11.11 -63.82 9.84
C GLY A 748 12.64 -63.95 9.83
N PHE A 749 13.33 -62.94 10.36
CA PHE A 749 14.77 -62.98 10.59
C PHE A 749 15.11 -64.00 11.69
N THR A 750 15.13 -65.29 11.37
CA THR A 750 15.86 -66.26 12.20
C THR A 750 17.34 -66.00 12.01
N GLN A 751 17.91 -65.16 12.89
CA GLN A 751 19.35 -65.03 13.09
C GLN A 751 19.95 -66.43 13.16
N GLN A 752 20.68 -66.83 12.12
CA GLN A 752 21.53 -68.00 12.20
C GLN A 752 22.55 -67.73 13.31
N SER A 753 22.56 -68.61 14.31
CA SER A 753 23.48 -68.54 15.43
C SER A 753 24.89 -68.83 14.95
N VAL A 754 25.58 -67.81 14.44
CA VAL A 754 27.02 -67.87 14.23
C VAL A 754 27.64 -68.01 15.61
N ALA A 755 28.02 -69.24 15.96
CA ALA A 755 28.77 -69.58 17.15
C ALA A 755 30.23 -69.10 17.04
N ALA A 756 30.41 -67.81 16.80
CA ALA A 756 31.69 -67.13 16.91
C ALA A 756 31.97 -66.90 18.40
N ALA A 757 32.86 -67.70 18.97
CA ALA A 757 33.35 -67.50 20.32
C ALA A 757 34.06 -66.13 20.40
N MET A 758 33.37 -65.13 20.97
CA MET A 758 33.96 -63.84 21.32
C MET A 758 34.17 -63.76 22.85
N PRO A 759 35.31 -63.25 23.32
CA PRO A 759 35.68 -63.28 24.72
C PRO A 759 34.82 -62.31 25.55
N GLN A 760 34.55 -62.71 26.80
CA GLN A 760 33.75 -61.95 27.77
C GLN A 760 34.36 -60.56 28.05
N PRO A 761 33.63 -59.45 27.82
CA PRO A 761 34.00 -58.14 28.34
C PRO A 761 33.57 -58.01 29.80
N MET A 762 34.46 -57.56 30.68
CA MET A 762 34.10 -57.21 32.06
C MET A 762 33.24 -55.93 32.12
N PRO A 763 32.33 -55.80 33.11
CA PRO A 763 31.29 -54.78 33.10
C PRO A 763 31.76 -53.44 33.67
N THR A 764 31.40 -52.35 33.00
CA THR A 764 31.44 -50.98 33.56
C THR A 764 30.02 -50.47 33.85
N PRO A 765 29.77 -49.85 35.01
CA PRO A 765 28.43 -49.44 35.44
C PRO A 765 27.96 -48.10 34.83
N PRO A 766 26.64 -47.78 34.90
CA PRO A 766 26.03 -46.75 34.06
C PRO A 766 26.11 -45.30 34.58
N ALA A 767 25.74 -44.38 33.68
CA ALA A 767 25.88 -42.93 33.76
C ALA A 767 25.06 -42.22 34.87
N PRO A 768 25.54 -41.04 35.33
CA PRO A 768 24.70 -39.97 35.87
C PRO A 768 24.29 -38.96 34.76
N PRO A 769 23.05 -38.46 34.75
CA PRO A 769 22.59 -37.36 33.88
C PRO A 769 22.90 -35.97 34.51
N LEU A 770 22.37 -34.90 33.88
CA LEU A 770 22.48 -33.44 34.19
C LEU A 770 23.50 -32.70 33.31
N ALA A 771 23.27 -31.48 32.82
CA ALA A 771 22.04 -30.68 32.75
C ALA A 771 22.08 -29.73 31.53
N ILE A 772 20.92 -29.22 31.12
CA ILE A 772 20.76 -28.30 29.98
C ILE A 772 21.05 -26.86 30.43
N THR A 773 21.83 -26.10 29.65
CA THR A 773 21.99 -24.65 29.79
C THR A 773 21.87 -23.92 28.45
N ASN A 774 20.84 -23.08 28.32
CA ASN A 774 20.73 -21.93 27.39
C ASN A 774 21.83 -20.86 27.69
N PRO A 775 22.01 -19.76 26.93
CA PRO A 775 21.18 -19.14 25.86
C PRO A 775 21.99 -18.96 24.53
N ALA A 776 21.77 -18.04 23.55
CA ALA A 776 20.92 -16.84 23.42
C ALA A 776 20.68 -16.43 21.93
N THR A 777 19.78 -15.46 21.70
CA THR A 777 19.77 -14.34 20.69
C THR A 777 20.31 -14.51 19.26
N ALA A 778 19.76 -13.89 18.20
CA ALA A 778 18.52 -13.10 18.02
C ALA A 778 18.21 -12.86 16.51
N ALA A 779 16.94 -12.51 16.24
CA ALA A 779 16.42 -11.63 15.17
C ALA A 779 16.87 -11.75 13.68
N GLY A 780 15.89 -12.10 12.83
CA GLY A 780 15.61 -11.41 11.55
C GLY A 780 16.46 -11.79 10.33
N PHE A 781 16.04 -11.55 9.08
CA PHE A 781 14.87 -10.86 8.52
C PHE A 781 14.46 -11.51 7.17
N ILE A 782 13.19 -11.32 6.77
CA ILE A 782 12.64 -11.35 5.39
C ILE A 782 13.11 -12.48 4.44
N ALA A 783 12.22 -13.43 4.17
CA ALA A 783 12.29 -14.28 3.00
C ALA A 783 11.58 -13.61 1.81
N ASN A 784 12.33 -13.21 0.79
CA ASN A 784 11.84 -12.94 -0.56
C ASN A 784 12.41 -13.99 -1.52
N SER A 785 11.72 -14.24 -2.64
CA SER A 785 12.06 -15.19 -3.72
C SER A 785 11.96 -16.70 -3.40
N GLU A 786 10.77 -17.22 -3.06
CA GLU A 786 10.52 -18.69 -3.14
C GLU A 786 9.09 -19.11 -3.61
N ASP A 787 8.22 -18.17 -3.99
CA ASP A 787 6.80 -18.47 -4.26
C ASP A 787 6.53 -19.27 -5.56
N VAL A 788 7.35 -19.10 -6.61
CA VAL A 788 7.15 -19.78 -7.91
C VAL A 788 7.30 -21.30 -7.77
N LEU A 789 8.29 -21.76 -6.99
CA LEU A 789 8.52 -23.19 -6.73
C LEU A 789 7.37 -23.80 -5.94
N THR A 790 6.76 -23.06 -5.02
CA THR A 790 5.70 -23.56 -4.14
C THR A 790 4.40 -23.82 -4.91
N ARG A 791 3.98 -22.91 -5.81
CA ARG A 791 2.82 -23.15 -6.70
C ARG A 791 3.07 -24.30 -7.68
N ALA A 792 4.23 -24.32 -8.36
CA ALA A 792 4.54 -25.38 -9.32
C ALA A 792 4.68 -26.77 -8.68
N ALA A 793 5.25 -26.85 -7.47
CA ALA A 793 5.40 -28.12 -6.75
C ALA A 793 4.07 -28.66 -6.19
N ALA A 794 3.11 -27.80 -5.84
CA ALA A 794 1.82 -28.21 -5.27
C ALA A 794 1.00 -29.09 -6.24
N LEU A 795 1.02 -28.78 -7.53
CA LEU A 795 0.31 -29.55 -8.57
C LEU A 795 0.96 -30.91 -8.88
N GLY A 796 2.23 -31.12 -8.49
CA GLY A 796 3.02 -32.30 -8.86
C GLY A 796 3.16 -33.40 -7.81
N ARG A 797 2.69 -33.22 -6.56
CA ARG A 797 2.93 -34.16 -5.43
C ARG A 797 1.69 -34.92 -4.93
N GLY A 798 0.74 -35.17 -5.83
CA GLY A 798 -0.53 -35.83 -5.53
C GLY A 798 -0.49 -37.34 -5.21
N ALA A 799 0.62 -37.93 -4.73
CA ALA A 799 0.66 -39.33 -4.24
C ALA A 799 2.00 -39.72 -3.54
N ALA A 800 2.36 -39.09 -2.39
CA ALA A 800 3.19 -39.70 -1.31
C ALA A 800 3.66 -38.63 -0.31
N SER A 801 2.99 -38.52 0.85
CA SER A 801 3.52 -38.03 2.16
C SER A 801 2.41 -37.58 3.13
N THR A 802 1.41 -38.44 3.37
CA THR A 802 0.39 -38.22 4.41
C THR A 802 0.95 -38.17 5.84
N GLY A 803 2.25 -38.41 6.05
CA GLY A 803 2.94 -38.24 7.33
C GLY A 803 3.13 -36.77 7.77
N PHE A 804 3.54 -35.87 6.87
CA PHE A 804 4.01 -34.53 7.29
C PHE A 804 2.86 -33.62 7.74
N LYS A 805 1.70 -33.65 7.04
CA LYS A 805 0.49 -32.92 7.49
C LYS A 805 -0.02 -33.41 8.85
N LYS A 806 0.18 -34.69 9.20
CA LYS A 806 -0.24 -35.22 10.51
C LYS A 806 0.67 -34.75 11.65
N PHE A 807 1.94 -34.48 11.37
CA PHE A 807 2.87 -33.89 12.35
C PHE A 807 2.57 -32.41 12.60
N ILE A 808 2.32 -31.61 11.54
CA ILE A 808 1.95 -30.19 11.70
C ILE A 808 0.60 -30.06 12.42
N ALA A 809 -0.42 -30.83 12.05
CA ALA A 809 -1.73 -30.79 12.72
C ALA A 809 -1.65 -31.15 14.22
N LEU A 810 -0.76 -32.07 14.62
CA LEU A 810 -0.50 -32.37 16.04
C LEU A 810 0.32 -31.28 16.76
N THR A 811 1.15 -30.53 16.03
CA THR A 811 1.98 -29.46 16.61
C THR A 811 1.20 -28.14 16.74
N GLU A 812 0.26 -27.86 15.83
CA GLU A 812 -0.64 -26.69 15.94
C GLU A 812 -1.77 -26.93 16.93
N ALA A 813 -2.40 -28.12 16.95
CA ALA A 813 -3.40 -28.45 17.98
C ALA A 813 -2.84 -28.44 19.43
N ALA A 814 -1.51 -28.50 19.58
CA ALA A 814 -0.82 -28.34 20.87
C ALA A 814 -0.50 -26.87 21.24
N LYS A 815 -0.57 -25.92 20.29
CA LYS A 815 -0.33 -24.48 20.55
C LYS A 815 -1.52 -23.78 21.22
N ASP A 816 -2.75 -24.20 20.90
CA ASP A 816 -3.96 -23.43 21.21
C ASP A 816 -4.64 -23.77 22.55
N ARG A 817 -4.06 -24.64 23.39
CA ARG A 817 -4.57 -24.91 24.75
C ARG A 817 -3.78 -24.16 25.82
N LYS A 818 -4.00 -22.85 25.90
CA LYS A 818 -3.49 -21.98 26.99
C LYS A 818 -4.55 -21.30 27.87
N ASP A 819 -5.83 -21.58 27.66
CA ASP A 819 -6.91 -21.16 28.57
C ASP A 819 -7.20 -22.22 29.63
N GLY A 820 -6.35 -22.27 30.67
CA GLY A 820 -6.47 -23.16 31.83
C GLY A 820 -6.34 -22.37 33.15
N PRO A 821 -7.42 -22.23 33.96
CA PRO A 821 -7.50 -21.20 35.00
C PRO A 821 -6.80 -21.57 36.33
N LEU A 822 -5.48 -21.80 36.31
CA LEU A 822 -4.71 -22.18 37.51
C LEU A 822 -3.35 -21.47 37.67
N ARG A 823 -3.35 -20.12 37.67
CA ARG A 823 -2.36 -19.35 38.45
C ARG A 823 -2.74 -17.89 38.82
N ARG A 824 -3.97 -17.69 39.31
CA ARG A 824 -4.30 -16.55 40.21
C ARG A 824 -3.70 -16.73 41.62
N LEU A 825 -2.49 -17.28 41.73
CA LEU A 825 -1.94 -17.81 42.99
C LEU A 825 -0.46 -17.50 43.25
N PHE A 826 0.11 -16.48 42.59
CA PHE A 826 1.38 -15.86 42.98
C PHE A 826 1.32 -14.33 42.86
N ASN A 827 0.21 -13.74 43.33
CA ASN A 827 0.16 -12.36 43.82
C ASN A 827 -0.05 -12.40 45.34
N ALA A 828 0.96 -12.95 46.01
CA ALA A 828 1.24 -12.95 47.44
C ALA A 828 2.76 -13.22 47.58
#